data_AF-A0A430CR13-F1
#
_entry.id   AF-A0A430CR13-F1
#
_cell.length_a   1.000
_cell.length_b   1.000
_cell.length_c   1.000
_cell.angle_alpha   90.00
_cell.angle_beta   90.00
_cell.angle_gamma   90.00
#
_symmetry.space_group_name_H-M   'P 1'
#
loop_
_entity.id
_entity.type
_entity.pdbx_description
1 polymer ?
#
loop_
_entity_poly.entity_id
_entity_poly.type
_entity_poly.pdbx_seq_one_letter_code
_entity_poly.pdbx_strand_id
1 'polypeptide(L)'
;MVVADRISRPSHRPLDRDRQRVAPATRPDDAACAGLGGCDPQLLGAQCRGQARHDPRAPQYPGPDAAPDRLVSRPVRRILWNPARAYGARREDREPRRVRCLAGDAGATGRRHRVARGGGLRGVVCRLSHHTRNRRVGAGGAGPDPCCNAPLDRGRDIDHDAGQSSGLDRPAPGLEARHRDAERAIVGARCRCARHLSGAPAMRPDQTRLDRLSLTWRDPPGLWGFLTTVDHKRIAARYIVTALLLMFLAGMLALDMRWQLSTPENVRMGPQLYNESFSLHGSTMLFLVSVPVMEAMAFWLVPLMLGQRNMAFPRLGAFSYWLYLGGVLTLWISHALDITPDLGWFEYPPLSGPAYAPGHRADIWAQMITFTEVAALAASVNVAATILKMRPPGMTLARMPVFLWAMLVASIMTILSMPAIMLVTSMLIADRLVSTHFFSPAGGGDVLLFQHLFWFFGHPEVYIIFVPATGFVSAIVETFSRRPLFGHSVIVLAILSIGALAFGLWVHHMFAVGLPRLGNNFYTAASMAIALPAGLQIFCWIATIWSGRPWLATPMLWVIGFVTTFVIGGLSGVMTASAALDLQLTDSYFIVAHFHYVLVGGAMFPLFGAFCYWYPKATGRMMSERWGRIAFALIVGGFNLGFFPMHLLGLLGMPRRVYTYPAGMGWEGLNQVATLGSVIAVAGGLVFVANALVCYWRGAPSGADPWGGSTLEWAGEAPAPSWNLAYTPMVDSLTPMWNGGAPLRVADGVAIERREVLITSVTDADPLYRQKSASPSIWPLLSALAVSVMFIASIFTPWAIVVGAVPIGAALTGWFWPQRPRRNCG
;
A
#
# COMPACT_ATOMS: atom_id res chain seq x y z
N MET A 1 35.83 16.83 -52.24
CA MET A 1 34.84 16.63 -53.31
C MET A 1 33.58 17.37 -52.85
N VAL A 2 33.35 18.67 -53.12
CA VAL A 2 33.49 19.47 -54.37
C VAL A 2 32.66 18.80 -55.48
N VAL A 3 31.65 19.38 -56.13
CA VAL A 3 31.27 20.76 -56.58
C VAL A 3 29.83 21.09 -56.08
N ALA A 4 29.27 22.31 -55.90
CA ALA A 4 29.67 23.73 -55.73
C ALA A 4 28.35 24.54 -55.46
N ASP A 5 28.13 25.81 -55.86
CA ASP A 5 28.50 27.09 -55.18
C ASP A 5 27.51 28.21 -55.59
N ARG A 6 27.28 29.24 -54.72
CA ARG A 6 26.76 30.59 -55.10
C ARG A 6 26.82 31.64 -53.96
N ILE A 7 28.03 32.16 -53.76
CA ILE A 7 28.38 33.59 -53.56
C ILE A 7 27.20 34.61 -53.49
N SER A 8 27.08 35.35 -52.37
CA SER A 8 27.44 36.80 -52.29
C SER A 8 27.54 37.32 -50.84
N ARG A 9 28.33 38.39 -50.60
CA ARG A 9 28.67 38.95 -49.27
C ARG A 9 28.44 40.49 -49.19
N PRO A 10 28.54 41.15 -48.00
CA PRO A 10 27.88 42.43 -47.72
C PRO A 10 28.74 43.71 -47.88
N SER A 11 28.16 44.88 -47.61
CA SER A 11 28.83 46.19 -47.56
C SER A 11 28.32 47.10 -46.42
N HIS A 12 29.23 47.82 -45.74
CA HIS A 12 28.93 48.82 -44.70
C HIS A 12 28.48 50.18 -45.27
N ARG A 13 27.82 51.03 -44.45
CA ARG A 13 28.41 52.30 -43.92
C ARG A 13 27.56 52.99 -42.82
N PRO A 14 28.15 53.90 -41.99
CA PRO A 14 27.49 54.55 -40.84
C PRO A 14 27.42 56.11 -40.93
N LEU A 15 26.99 56.75 -39.82
CA LEU A 15 26.92 58.20 -39.52
C LEU A 15 25.72 58.95 -40.15
N ASP A 16 25.22 60.07 -39.62
CA ASP A 16 25.85 61.03 -38.68
C ASP A 16 24.88 61.72 -37.67
N ARG A 17 25.48 62.46 -36.70
CA ARG A 17 25.06 63.61 -35.83
C ARG A 17 23.62 64.22 -35.86
N ASP A 18 23.16 65.02 -34.88
CA ASP A 18 23.86 65.85 -33.86
C ASP A 18 23.00 66.23 -32.61
N ARG A 19 23.66 66.78 -31.56
CA ARG A 19 23.14 67.62 -30.42
C ARG A 19 22.19 66.97 -29.40
N GLN A 20 22.23 67.29 -28.09
CA GLN A 20 23.13 68.13 -27.25
C GLN A 20 23.10 67.55 -25.80
N ARG A 21 24.23 67.29 -25.13
CA ARG A 21 24.93 68.13 -24.11
C ARG A 21 24.10 68.49 -22.85
N VAL A 22 24.61 68.49 -21.60
CA VAL A 22 25.88 68.05 -20.96
C VAL A 22 25.66 67.95 -19.42
N ALA A 23 26.53 67.26 -18.67
CA ALA A 23 26.52 67.13 -17.18
C ALA A 23 27.50 68.16 -16.50
N PRO A 24 27.89 68.12 -15.20
CA PRO A 24 27.54 67.26 -14.06
C PRO A 24 27.20 68.05 -12.77
N ALA A 25 27.43 67.49 -11.58
CA ALA A 25 26.96 67.99 -10.27
C ALA A 25 27.99 68.73 -9.41
N THR A 26 27.50 69.59 -8.49
CA THR A 26 28.22 70.13 -7.32
C THR A 26 27.29 70.34 -6.12
N ARG A 27 27.78 70.02 -4.91
CA ARG A 27 27.37 70.58 -3.59
C ARG A 27 28.28 71.81 -3.29
N PRO A 28 28.03 72.70 -2.30
CA PRO A 28 27.52 72.34 -0.96
C PRO A 28 26.65 73.38 -0.18
N ASP A 29 26.27 72.94 1.03
CA ASP A 29 26.05 73.64 2.32
C ASP A 29 24.98 74.74 2.60
N ASP A 30 24.50 74.62 3.86
CA ASP A 30 24.10 75.63 4.86
C ASP A 30 22.65 76.07 5.19
N ALA A 31 22.48 76.30 6.50
CA ALA A 31 21.52 77.18 7.21
C ALA A 31 20.00 76.84 7.36
N ALA A 32 19.70 75.88 8.24
CA ALA A 32 18.95 76.05 9.51
C ALA A 32 17.46 76.54 9.59
N CYS A 33 16.92 76.44 10.82
CA CYS A 33 15.70 77.07 11.40
C CYS A 33 14.29 76.51 11.11
N ALA A 34 13.93 75.50 11.93
CA ALA A 34 12.78 75.47 12.86
C ALA A 34 11.33 75.83 12.43
N GLY A 35 10.35 75.07 12.97
CA GLY A 35 9.04 75.65 13.37
C GLY A 35 7.76 74.86 13.04
N LEU A 36 7.32 74.05 14.02
CA LEU A 36 5.90 73.76 14.38
C LEU A 36 4.78 74.03 13.35
N GLY A 37 4.11 72.96 12.89
CA GLY A 37 2.79 73.02 12.25
C GLY A 37 2.34 71.63 11.81
N GLY A 38 1.21 71.12 12.32
CA GLY A 38 0.73 69.77 12.02
C GLY A 38 -0.55 69.76 11.20
N CYS A 39 -0.82 68.63 10.52
CA CYS A 39 -2.17 68.13 10.21
C CYS A 39 -2.11 66.73 9.53
N ASP A 40 -2.27 65.67 10.32
CA ASP A 40 -2.69 64.35 9.81
C ASP A 40 -4.23 64.27 9.77
N PRO A 41 -4.82 63.71 8.70
CA PRO A 41 -6.18 63.17 8.74
C PRO A 41 -6.22 61.65 8.50
N GLN A 42 -5.96 60.92 9.58
CA GLN A 42 -6.72 59.72 10.01
C GLN A 42 -6.95 58.54 9.04
N LEU A 43 -6.29 57.43 9.36
CA LEU A 43 -6.99 56.14 9.45
C LEU A 43 -8.14 56.23 10.47
N LEU A 44 -9.30 55.64 10.16
CA LEU A 44 -10.42 55.49 11.10
C LEU A 44 -10.76 54.03 11.35
N GLY A 45 -10.91 53.68 12.64
CA GLY A 45 -11.48 52.43 13.11
C GLY A 45 -12.15 52.65 14.47
N ALA A 46 -13.34 52.07 14.66
CA ALA A 46 -14.13 52.13 15.88
C ALA A 46 -15.15 50.97 15.89
N GLN A 47 -15.74 50.50 16.99
CA GLN A 47 -15.81 51.03 18.36
C GLN A 47 -15.59 49.93 19.42
N CYS A 48 -15.37 50.34 20.68
CA CYS A 48 -15.40 49.47 21.87
C CYS A 48 -16.33 50.07 22.94
N ARG A 49 -16.91 49.22 23.81
CA ARG A 49 -17.16 49.46 25.26
C ARG A 49 -17.81 48.22 25.92
N GLY A 50 -17.49 47.84 27.16
CA GLY A 50 -16.35 48.28 27.98
C GLY A 50 -16.46 47.95 29.49
N GLN A 51 -15.30 48.00 30.16
CA GLN A 51 -15.10 48.13 31.63
C GLN A 51 -15.51 46.92 32.53
N ALA A 52 -14.89 46.68 33.70
CA ALA A 52 -14.02 47.54 34.50
C ALA A 52 -12.84 46.84 35.26
N ARG A 53 -11.67 47.49 35.21
CA ARG A 53 -10.72 47.83 36.32
C ARG A 53 -10.08 46.80 37.29
N HIS A 54 -8.73 46.82 37.28
CA HIS A 54 -7.75 46.85 38.40
C HIS A 54 -7.66 45.64 39.38
N ASP A 55 -6.49 45.27 39.95
CA ASP A 55 -5.10 45.77 39.82
C ASP A 55 -4.04 44.65 40.06
N PRO A 56 -2.73 44.84 39.77
CA PRO A 56 -1.76 43.73 39.66
C PRO A 56 -0.85 43.49 40.87
N ARG A 57 -0.43 42.22 41.09
CA ARG A 57 0.83 41.84 41.76
C ARG A 57 1.44 40.59 41.12
N ALA A 58 2.77 40.43 41.24
CA ALA A 58 3.54 39.33 40.67
C ALA A 58 3.37 38.01 41.47
N PRO A 59 3.52 36.84 40.84
CA PRO A 59 3.35 35.54 41.50
C PRO A 59 4.55 35.15 42.35
N GLN A 60 4.27 34.71 43.59
CA GLN A 60 5.21 33.95 44.42
C GLN A 60 4.96 32.44 44.26
N TYR A 61 6.00 31.62 44.36
CA TYR A 61 5.88 30.15 44.43
C TYR A 61 5.42 29.68 45.81
N PRO A 62 4.53 28.67 45.86
CA PRO A 62 4.48 27.68 46.94
C PRO A 62 4.89 26.28 46.45
N GLY A 63 5.22 25.40 47.41
CA GLY A 63 5.67 24.02 47.17
C GLY A 63 4.55 22.99 47.02
N PRO A 64 4.88 21.68 47.05
CA PRO A 64 3.97 20.59 46.71
C PRO A 64 3.15 20.08 47.90
N ASP A 65 1.84 19.89 47.70
CA ASP A 65 1.07 18.73 48.21
C ASP A 65 -0.40 18.76 47.73
N ALA A 66 -0.77 17.92 46.76
CA ALA A 66 -2.15 17.57 46.41
C ALA A 66 -2.20 16.34 45.47
N ALA A 67 -3.03 15.34 45.79
CA ALA A 67 -3.27 14.18 44.92
C ALA A 67 -4.50 14.39 44.01
N PRO A 68 -4.47 14.00 42.72
CA PRO A 68 -5.57 14.21 41.79
C PRO A 68 -6.62 13.08 41.84
N ASP A 69 -7.89 13.42 42.09
CA ASP A 69 -8.99 12.43 42.08
C ASP A 69 -9.78 12.41 40.75
N ARG A 70 -9.80 11.22 40.14
CA ARG A 70 -10.72 10.65 39.12
C ARG A 70 -11.62 11.58 38.28
N LEU A 71 -11.30 11.70 36.99
CA LEU A 71 -12.21 12.21 35.94
C LEU A 71 -12.59 11.13 34.90
N VAL A 72 -13.64 10.34 35.17
CA VAL A 72 -14.40 9.59 34.13
C VAL A 72 -15.88 9.56 34.50
N SER A 73 -16.76 10.02 33.60
CA SER A 73 -18.20 10.14 33.86
C SER A 73 -18.96 8.80 33.72
N ARG A 74 -20.09 8.68 34.43
CA ARG A 74 -20.90 7.44 34.49
C ARG A 74 -21.41 6.89 33.14
N PRO A 75 -21.72 7.68 32.09
CA PRO A 75 -22.10 7.13 30.79
C PRO A 75 -21.01 6.25 30.15
N VAL A 76 -19.74 6.65 30.25
CA VAL A 76 -18.61 5.93 29.66
C VAL A 76 -18.47 4.51 30.24
N ARG A 77 -18.70 4.36 31.56
CA ARG A 77 -18.71 3.03 32.22
C ARG A 77 -19.79 2.08 31.68
N ARG A 78 -20.90 2.57 31.10
CA ARG A 78 -21.97 1.71 30.57
C ARG A 78 -21.66 1.13 29.19
N ILE A 79 -20.79 1.77 28.41
CA ILE A 79 -20.35 1.30 27.09
C ILE A 79 -19.25 0.22 27.24
N LEU A 80 -18.39 0.35 28.25
CA LEU A 80 -17.24 -0.53 28.48
C LEU A 80 -17.56 -1.89 29.14
N TRP A 81 -18.84 -2.25 29.34
CA TRP A 81 -19.21 -3.43 30.16
C TRP A 81 -20.25 -4.37 29.51
N ASN A 82 -19.99 -4.77 28.27
CA ASN A 82 -20.56 -5.99 27.67
C ASN A 82 -19.60 -6.57 26.62
N PRO A 83 -19.02 -7.75 26.88
CA PRO A 83 -19.23 -8.84 25.94
C PRO A 83 -19.40 -10.24 26.60
N ALA A 84 -19.57 -11.26 25.74
CA ALA A 84 -19.38 -12.70 26.02
C ALA A 84 -20.46 -13.47 26.83
N ARG A 85 -21.65 -13.67 26.22
CA ARG A 85 -22.45 -14.91 26.39
C ARG A 85 -23.06 -15.43 25.09
N ALA A 86 -22.19 -15.90 24.19
CA ALA A 86 -22.52 -16.85 23.13
C ALA A 86 -21.26 -17.70 22.85
N TYR A 87 -21.42 -18.92 22.35
CA TYR A 87 -20.32 -19.88 22.06
C TYR A 87 -19.47 -20.30 23.27
N GLY A 88 -20.10 -20.98 24.23
CA GLY A 88 -19.41 -21.91 25.13
C GLY A 88 -19.65 -23.35 24.68
N ALA A 89 -18.61 -24.07 24.25
CA ALA A 89 -18.71 -25.51 23.99
C ALA A 89 -18.82 -26.29 25.31
N ARG A 90 -19.57 -27.40 25.32
CA ARG A 90 -19.63 -28.29 26.48
C ARG A 90 -18.25 -28.89 26.76
N ARG A 91 -17.91 -29.06 28.04
CA ARG A 91 -16.78 -29.88 28.49
C ARG A 91 -17.22 -30.69 29.71
N GLU A 92 -16.83 -31.95 29.76
CA GLU A 92 -17.39 -32.96 30.65
C GLU A 92 -16.76 -32.97 32.04
N ASP A 93 -17.49 -33.54 33.00
CA ASP A 93 -17.10 -33.64 34.41
C ASP A 93 -15.92 -34.59 34.66
N ARG A 94 -15.03 -34.20 35.59
CA ARG A 94 -14.24 -35.15 36.39
C ARG A 94 -14.10 -34.65 37.84
N GLU A 95 -14.13 -35.61 38.76
CA GLU A 95 -14.27 -35.41 40.20
C GLU A 95 -12.99 -34.95 40.95
N PRO A 96 -13.12 -34.46 42.20
CA PRO A 96 -12.07 -33.69 42.88
C PRO A 96 -11.17 -34.52 43.82
N ARG A 97 -10.05 -33.92 44.26
CA ARG A 97 -9.33 -34.31 45.48
C ARG A 97 -9.05 -33.11 46.40
N ARG A 98 -8.98 -33.42 47.71
CA ARG A 98 -8.95 -32.49 48.85
C ARG A 98 -7.53 -32.04 49.20
N VAL A 99 -7.40 -30.82 49.74
CA VAL A 99 -6.72 -30.55 51.03
C VAL A 99 -7.62 -29.55 51.82
N ARG A 100 -7.41 -29.37 53.13
CA ARG A 100 -8.37 -28.79 54.09
C ARG A 100 -7.66 -27.87 55.11
N CYS A 101 -8.47 -27.14 55.90
CA CYS A 101 -8.20 -26.53 57.22
C CYS A 101 -7.72 -25.07 57.26
N LEU A 102 -8.61 -24.16 57.70
CA LEU A 102 -8.69 -23.56 59.05
C LEU A 102 -10.15 -23.05 59.20
N ALA A 103 -10.96 -23.57 60.13
CA ALA A 103 -11.12 -23.15 61.52
C ALA A 103 -11.76 -21.74 61.66
N GLY A 104 -13.00 -21.59 62.16
CA GLY A 104 -13.97 -22.61 62.62
C GLY A 104 -15.37 -22.06 62.93
N ASP A 105 -16.26 -22.98 63.36
CA ASP A 105 -17.38 -22.91 64.32
C ASP A 105 -18.03 -21.56 64.74
N ALA A 106 -19.34 -21.44 64.99
CA ALA A 106 -20.49 -22.35 64.80
C ALA A 106 -21.84 -21.59 64.97
N GLY A 107 -22.98 -22.26 64.72
CA GLY A 107 -24.35 -21.74 64.88
C GLY A 107 -24.98 -21.25 63.55
N ALA A 108 -25.96 -21.89 62.91
CA ALA A 108 -27.26 -22.41 63.37
C ALA A 108 -28.19 -21.27 63.86
N THR A 109 -29.44 -21.10 63.39
CA THR A 109 -30.38 -22.01 62.69
C THR A 109 -31.25 -21.27 61.65
N GLY A 110 -32.05 -21.98 60.85
CA GLY A 110 -33.05 -21.35 59.97
C GLY A 110 -34.04 -22.31 59.29
N ARG A 111 -35.25 -22.49 59.86
CA ARG A 111 -36.29 -23.36 59.28
C ARG A 111 -37.72 -22.85 59.55
N ARG A 112 -38.33 -22.16 58.57
CA ARG A 112 -39.80 -21.86 58.45
C ARG A 112 -40.41 -21.00 59.59
N HIS A 113 -41.53 -20.27 59.47
CA HIS A 113 -42.62 -20.20 58.48
C HIS A 113 -43.30 -18.79 58.47
N ARG A 114 -44.01 -18.45 57.37
CA ARG A 114 -45.20 -17.56 57.23
C ARG A 114 -45.61 -16.60 58.38
N VAL A 115 -45.84 -15.33 58.02
CA VAL A 115 -47.13 -14.59 58.15
C VAL A 115 -47.26 -13.65 56.92
N ALA A 116 -48.47 -13.18 56.58
CA ALA A 116 -48.73 -12.26 55.47
C ALA A 116 -49.82 -11.22 55.80
N ARG A 117 -49.83 -10.07 55.09
CA ARG A 117 -51.01 -9.46 54.38
C ARG A 117 -50.71 -8.04 53.85
N GLY A 118 -51.40 -7.61 52.78
CA GLY A 118 -51.54 -6.17 52.45
C GLY A 118 -51.74 -5.77 50.96
N GLY A 119 -52.90 -6.07 50.33
CA GLY A 119 -53.37 -5.50 49.03
C GLY A 119 -52.59 -5.90 47.75
N GLY A 120 -53.16 -6.11 46.56
CA GLY A 120 -54.55 -6.03 46.05
C GLY A 120 -54.89 -4.67 45.41
N LEU A 121 -55.48 -4.54 44.20
CA LEU A 121 -55.99 -5.44 43.14
C LEU A 121 -55.95 -4.66 41.79
N ARG A 122 -56.15 -5.17 40.55
CA ARG A 122 -56.59 -6.48 39.97
C ARG A 122 -55.39 -7.12 39.19
N GLY A 123 -55.41 -7.97 38.14
CA GLY A 123 -56.41 -8.55 37.20
C GLY A 123 -56.52 -7.77 35.86
N VAL A 124 -56.66 -8.37 34.66
CA VAL A 124 -56.92 -9.78 34.24
C VAL A 124 -56.18 -10.14 32.92
N VAL A 125 -56.07 -11.43 32.57
CA VAL A 125 -55.33 -12.03 31.43
C VAL A 125 -56.23 -13.00 30.63
N CYS A 126 -55.94 -13.25 29.33
CA CYS A 126 -56.42 -14.30 28.37
C CYS A 126 -57.02 -13.70 27.06
N ARG A 127 -57.01 -14.33 25.86
CA ARG A 127 -56.44 -15.62 25.36
C ARG A 127 -56.31 -15.63 23.81
N LEU A 128 -55.50 -16.57 23.30
CA LEU A 128 -55.47 -17.26 21.98
C LEU A 128 -56.63 -16.97 20.98
N SER A 129 -56.45 -16.91 19.64
CA SER A 129 -55.97 -18.03 18.79
C SER A 129 -55.76 -17.62 17.28
N HIS A 130 -55.98 -18.52 16.31
CA HIS A 130 -55.41 -18.52 14.94
C HIS A 130 -56.37 -18.18 13.77
N HIS A 131 -55.75 -17.74 12.66
CA HIS A 131 -56.06 -18.04 11.24
C HIS A 131 -57.16 -17.32 10.40
N THR A 132 -56.77 -17.14 9.11
CA THR A 132 -57.53 -17.25 7.84
C THR A 132 -58.35 -16.11 7.20
N ARG A 133 -57.87 -15.73 5.99
CA ARG A 133 -58.58 -15.53 4.70
C ARG A 133 -59.51 -14.31 4.41
N ASN A 134 -59.08 -13.58 3.36
CA ASN A 134 -59.81 -13.17 2.15
C ASN A 134 -60.72 -11.90 2.06
N ARG A 135 -60.46 -11.17 0.96
CA ARG A 135 -61.38 -10.48 0.01
C ARG A 135 -62.32 -9.35 0.49
N ARG A 136 -61.99 -8.15 -0.02
CA ARG A 136 -62.82 -7.22 -0.85
C ARG A 136 -64.36 -7.27 -0.72
N VAL A 137 -64.94 -6.10 -0.41
CA VAL A 137 -65.91 -5.22 -1.15
C VAL A 137 -65.90 -3.90 -0.34
N GLY A 138 -65.80 -2.67 -0.86
CA GLY A 138 -66.69 -1.93 -1.78
C GLY A 138 -67.65 -1.03 -0.95
N ALA A 139 -68.02 0.21 -1.31
CA ALA A 139 -67.63 1.06 -2.45
C ALA A 139 -67.96 2.56 -2.18
N GLY A 140 -67.54 3.46 -3.07
CA GLY A 140 -67.90 4.90 -3.10
C GLY A 140 -66.88 5.87 -2.45
N GLY A 141 -66.63 7.07 -2.99
CA GLY A 141 -67.04 7.58 -4.31
C GLY A 141 -66.91 9.10 -4.47
N ALA A 142 -65.98 9.57 -5.32
CA ALA A 142 -65.91 10.91 -5.92
C ALA A 142 -64.88 10.88 -7.07
N GLY A 143 -65.09 11.62 -8.17
CA GLY A 143 -64.22 11.61 -9.35
C GLY A 143 -63.59 12.98 -9.68
N PRO A 144 -62.51 13.01 -10.49
CA PRO A 144 -61.96 14.23 -11.11
C PRO A 144 -62.60 14.51 -12.48
N ASP A 145 -62.42 15.72 -13.03
CA ASP A 145 -62.90 16.09 -14.37
C ASP A 145 -62.14 17.33 -14.96
N PRO A 146 -62.29 17.76 -16.24
CA PRO A 146 -61.32 17.37 -17.28
C PRO A 146 -60.93 18.49 -18.30
N CYS A 147 -60.21 18.14 -19.37
CA CYS A 147 -60.33 18.58 -20.81
C CYS A 147 -58.99 18.38 -21.56
N CYS A 148 -58.86 17.65 -22.70
CA CYS A 148 -59.44 17.79 -24.07
C CYS A 148 -58.63 18.75 -24.98
N ASN A 149 -58.39 18.53 -26.29
CA ASN A 149 -58.70 17.43 -27.22
C ASN A 149 -57.80 17.47 -28.50
N ALA A 150 -57.94 16.52 -29.42
CA ALA A 150 -57.29 16.49 -30.76
C ALA A 150 -58.29 16.09 -31.87
N PRO A 151 -57.95 16.29 -33.17
CA PRO A 151 -58.39 15.37 -34.23
C PRO A 151 -57.33 15.08 -35.35
N LEU A 152 -57.69 14.23 -36.31
CA LEU A 152 -56.86 13.71 -37.42
C LEU A 152 -57.25 14.30 -38.80
N ASP A 153 -56.41 14.12 -39.85
CA ASP A 153 -56.87 13.60 -41.17
C ASP A 153 -55.73 12.99 -42.04
N ARG A 154 -56.05 12.59 -43.28
CA ARG A 154 -55.34 11.61 -44.16
C ARG A 154 -54.32 12.17 -45.17
N GLY A 155 -53.52 11.25 -45.75
CA GLY A 155 -52.81 11.36 -47.04
C GLY A 155 -52.49 9.96 -47.59
N ARG A 156 -52.29 9.78 -48.91
CA ARG A 156 -52.15 8.46 -49.57
C ARG A 156 -51.31 8.51 -50.86
N ASP A 157 -51.07 7.31 -51.41
CA ASP A 157 -50.50 6.95 -52.73
C ASP A 157 -48.99 7.24 -52.89
N ILE A 158 -48.08 6.31 -53.21
CA ILE A 158 -48.00 5.13 -54.13
C ILE A 158 -47.46 5.53 -55.52
N ASP A 159 -46.28 5.00 -55.85
CA ASP A 159 -46.06 4.28 -57.11
C ASP A 159 -44.93 3.24 -56.99
N HIS A 160 -44.86 2.28 -57.91
CA HIS A 160 -44.01 1.06 -57.85
C HIS A 160 -43.12 0.89 -59.08
N ASP A 161 -41.93 0.29 -58.91
CA ASP A 161 -41.36 -0.80 -59.75
C ASP A 161 -39.85 -1.05 -59.46
N ALA A 162 -39.25 -2.24 -59.66
CA ALA A 162 -39.81 -3.60 -59.77
C ALA A 162 -38.73 -4.69 -59.56
N GLY A 163 -39.03 -5.74 -58.77
CA GLY A 163 -38.35 -7.04 -58.78
C GLY A 163 -36.93 -7.14 -58.18
N GLN A 164 -36.36 -8.31 -57.85
CA GLN A 164 -36.83 -9.70 -57.63
C GLN A 164 -35.69 -10.43 -56.85
N SER A 165 -35.85 -11.54 -56.10
CA SER A 165 -37.00 -12.21 -55.46
C SER A 165 -36.51 -13.31 -54.47
N SER A 166 -37.41 -13.86 -53.63
CA SER A 166 -37.23 -15.01 -52.69
C SER A 166 -36.26 -14.83 -51.50
N GLY A 167 -36.50 -15.36 -50.29
CA GLY A 167 -37.69 -16.00 -49.69
C GLY A 167 -37.30 -16.59 -48.32
N LEU A 168 -37.64 -15.95 -47.19
CA LEU A 168 -38.82 -16.21 -46.34
C LEU A 168 -38.98 -17.67 -45.87
N ASP A 169 -38.90 -17.89 -44.54
CA ASP A 169 -40.14 -18.06 -43.74
C ASP A 169 -39.94 -17.97 -42.21
N ARG A 170 -41.05 -17.83 -41.46
CA ARG A 170 -41.13 -17.89 -39.98
C ARG A 170 -42.14 -18.94 -39.54
N PRO A 171 -41.89 -19.68 -38.43
CA PRO A 171 -42.94 -20.32 -37.64
C PRO A 171 -43.25 -19.58 -36.31
N ALA A 172 -44.33 -20.01 -35.67
CA ALA A 172 -45.05 -19.35 -34.57
C ALA A 172 -44.43 -19.57 -33.16
N PRO A 173 -44.85 -18.82 -32.11
CA PRO A 173 -44.22 -18.89 -30.79
C PRO A 173 -44.72 -20.05 -29.93
N GLY A 174 -43.81 -20.65 -29.16
CA GLY A 174 -44.16 -21.50 -28.01
C GLY A 174 -43.17 -22.63 -27.71
N LEU A 175 -42.19 -22.39 -26.82
CA LEU A 175 -41.52 -23.45 -26.04
C LEU A 175 -40.65 -22.94 -24.86
N GLU A 176 -41.01 -21.82 -24.20
CA GLU A 176 -40.32 -21.33 -22.99
C GLU A 176 -40.60 -22.18 -21.72
N ALA A 177 -40.40 -23.49 -21.82
CA ALA A 177 -40.69 -24.45 -20.76
C ALA A 177 -39.71 -25.64 -20.70
N ARG A 178 -38.47 -25.51 -21.21
CA ARG A 178 -37.47 -26.62 -21.19
C ARG A 178 -36.01 -26.27 -20.86
N HIS A 179 -35.65 -25.00 -20.64
CA HIS A 179 -34.24 -24.62 -20.41
C HIS A 179 -33.71 -24.81 -18.98
N ARG A 180 -34.56 -25.05 -17.96
CA ARG A 180 -34.12 -25.18 -16.55
C ARG A 180 -33.57 -26.55 -16.14
N ASP A 181 -33.79 -27.59 -16.95
CA ASP A 181 -33.29 -28.95 -16.65
C ASP A 181 -32.01 -29.31 -17.42
N ALA A 182 -31.70 -28.61 -18.51
CA ALA A 182 -30.45 -28.79 -19.26
C ALA A 182 -29.21 -28.46 -18.41
N GLU A 183 -29.25 -27.36 -17.64
CA GLU A 183 -28.16 -27.01 -16.71
C GLU A 183 -27.97 -28.08 -15.63
N ARG A 184 -29.07 -28.63 -15.10
CA ARG A 184 -29.04 -29.68 -14.06
C ARG A 184 -28.41 -30.98 -14.57
N ALA A 185 -28.68 -31.36 -15.83
CA ALA A 185 -28.06 -32.51 -16.46
C ALA A 185 -26.54 -32.36 -16.63
N ILE A 186 -26.07 -31.18 -17.07
CA ILE A 186 -24.63 -30.92 -17.31
C ILE A 186 -23.86 -30.85 -15.98
N VAL A 187 -24.44 -30.26 -14.93
CA VAL A 187 -23.87 -30.28 -13.57
C VAL A 187 -23.78 -31.71 -13.02
N GLY A 188 -24.79 -32.56 -13.27
CA GLY A 188 -24.78 -33.97 -12.85
C GLY A 188 -23.67 -34.80 -13.51
N ALA A 189 -23.31 -34.51 -14.77
CA ALA A 189 -22.32 -35.28 -15.52
C ALA A 189 -20.86 -35.03 -15.06
N ARG A 190 -20.47 -33.76 -14.84
CA ARG A 190 -19.07 -33.41 -14.47
C ARG A 190 -18.73 -33.72 -13.01
N CYS A 191 -19.71 -33.81 -12.11
CA CYS A 191 -19.50 -34.07 -10.68
C CYS A 191 -18.99 -35.49 -10.33
N ARG A 192 -18.85 -36.42 -11.28
CA ARG A 192 -18.39 -37.79 -11.01
C ARG A 192 -16.87 -37.97 -10.90
N CYS A 193 -16.04 -37.03 -11.39
CA CYS A 193 -14.57 -37.14 -11.32
C CYS A 193 -13.94 -36.33 -10.17
N ALA A 194 -14.69 -35.45 -9.50
CA ALA A 194 -14.20 -34.66 -8.36
C ALA A 194 -14.38 -35.36 -7.00
N ARG A 195 -15.24 -36.38 -6.91
CA ARG A 195 -15.57 -37.10 -5.68
C ARG A 195 -14.58 -38.22 -5.35
N HIS A 196 -13.31 -37.89 -5.08
CA HIS A 196 -12.42 -38.64 -4.18
C HIS A 196 -11.10 -37.89 -3.91
N LEU A 197 -11.18 -36.68 -3.35
CA LEU A 197 -10.09 -36.18 -2.51
C LEU A 197 -10.23 -36.83 -1.13
N SER A 198 -9.69 -38.04 -0.99
CA SER A 198 -9.67 -38.76 0.29
C SER A 198 -8.78 -38.00 1.28
N GLY A 199 -9.39 -37.41 2.30
CA GLY A 199 -8.69 -36.66 3.35
C GLY A 199 -7.94 -37.58 4.32
N ALA A 200 -6.84 -38.15 3.84
CA ALA A 200 -5.96 -39.04 4.58
C ALA A 200 -5.31 -38.33 5.79
N PRO A 201 -4.90 -39.09 6.84
CA PRO A 201 -3.92 -38.58 7.81
C PRO A 201 -2.62 -38.21 7.08
N ALA A 202 -1.80 -37.35 7.69
CA ALA A 202 -0.55 -36.90 7.09
C ALA A 202 0.44 -38.06 6.88
N MET A 203 0.46 -38.64 5.68
CA MET A 203 1.61 -39.42 5.25
C MET A 203 2.81 -38.48 5.18
N ARG A 204 3.86 -38.78 5.96
CA ARG A 204 5.18 -38.22 5.69
C ARG A 204 5.54 -38.61 4.25
N PRO A 205 5.95 -37.67 3.39
CA PRO A 205 6.31 -38.00 2.02
C PRO A 205 7.46 -39.01 2.02
N ASP A 206 7.37 -40.03 1.18
CA ASP A 206 8.48 -40.95 0.96
C ASP A 206 9.55 -40.26 0.10
N GLN A 207 10.79 -40.76 0.17
CA GLN A 207 11.91 -40.17 -0.56
C GLN A 207 11.64 -40.15 -2.07
N THR A 208 11.00 -41.17 -2.64
CA THR A 208 10.66 -41.22 -4.07
C THR A 208 9.75 -40.06 -4.49
N ARG A 209 8.79 -39.65 -3.65
CA ARG A 209 7.93 -38.47 -3.92
C ARG A 209 8.72 -37.17 -3.82
N LEU A 210 9.61 -37.03 -2.84
CA LEU A 210 10.48 -35.86 -2.69
C LEU A 210 11.44 -35.72 -3.88
N ASP A 211 12.01 -36.82 -4.37
CA ASP A 211 12.91 -36.85 -5.51
C ASP A 211 12.17 -36.51 -6.82
N ARG A 212 11.00 -37.14 -7.07
CA ARG A 212 10.17 -36.83 -8.26
C ARG A 212 9.68 -35.38 -8.27
N LEU A 213 9.29 -34.84 -7.11
CA LEU A 213 8.94 -33.42 -6.99
C LEU A 213 10.14 -32.52 -7.26
N SER A 214 11.31 -32.84 -6.72
CA SER A 214 12.54 -32.07 -6.92
C SER A 214 12.99 -32.10 -8.40
N LEU A 215 12.89 -33.23 -9.08
CA LEU A 215 13.15 -33.36 -10.52
C LEU A 215 12.15 -32.58 -11.40
N THR A 216 10.90 -32.45 -10.96
CA THR A 216 9.81 -31.75 -11.67
C THR A 216 9.82 -30.24 -11.45
N TRP A 217 10.19 -29.79 -10.24
CA TRP A 217 10.13 -28.39 -9.83
C TRP A 217 11.49 -27.68 -9.79
N ARG A 218 12.62 -28.38 -9.96
CA ARG A 218 13.90 -27.72 -10.27
C ARG A 218 13.80 -26.89 -11.56
N ASP A 219 14.59 -25.82 -11.61
CA ASP A 219 14.94 -25.14 -12.84
C ASP A 219 16.17 -25.81 -13.50
N PRO A 220 16.52 -25.45 -14.75
CA PRO A 220 17.82 -25.78 -15.32
C PRO A 220 19.00 -25.31 -14.43
N PRO A 221 20.19 -25.89 -14.58
CA PRO A 221 21.41 -25.37 -13.94
C PRO A 221 21.93 -24.10 -14.63
N GLY A 222 22.85 -23.40 -13.95
CA GLY A 222 23.64 -22.29 -14.52
C GLY A 222 22.84 -21.05 -14.93
N LEU A 223 23.46 -20.22 -15.78
CA LEU A 223 22.91 -18.95 -16.23
C LEU A 223 21.56 -19.09 -16.96
N TRP A 224 21.36 -20.18 -17.71
CA TRP A 224 20.07 -20.44 -18.37
C TRP A 224 18.94 -20.64 -17.36
N GLY A 225 19.20 -21.41 -16.29
CA GLY A 225 18.27 -21.59 -15.18
C GLY A 225 17.97 -20.29 -14.43
N PHE A 226 18.97 -19.40 -14.33
CA PHE A 226 18.76 -18.05 -13.81
C PHE A 226 17.84 -17.26 -14.75
N LEU A 227 18.23 -17.00 -16.00
CA LEU A 227 17.46 -16.13 -16.91
C LEU A 227 16.01 -16.62 -17.15
N THR A 228 15.77 -17.93 -17.09
CA THR A 228 14.46 -18.55 -17.40
C THR A 228 13.59 -18.92 -16.20
N THR A 229 14.05 -18.75 -14.95
CA THR A 229 13.31 -19.22 -13.75
C THR A 229 11.88 -18.69 -13.66
N VAL A 230 10.99 -19.54 -13.16
CA VAL A 230 9.60 -19.21 -12.81
C VAL A 230 9.24 -19.66 -11.38
N ASP A 231 10.23 -19.88 -10.52
CA ASP A 231 10.00 -20.09 -9.09
C ASP A 231 9.77 -18.73 -8.41
N HIS A 232 8.57 -18.54 -7.85
CA HIS A 232 8.20 -17.35 -7.09
C HIS A 232 9.24 -16.96 -6.02
N LYS A 233 9.92 -17.94 -5.39
CA LYS A 233 10.96 -17.68 -4.39
C LYS A 233 12.20 -17.04 -4.99
N ARG A 234 12.62 -17.49 -6.17
CA ARG A 234 13.78 -16.96 -6.90
C ARG A 234 13.50 -15.58 -7.48
N ILE A 235 12.28 -15.35 -7.95
CA ILE A 235 11.82 -14.03 -8.43
C ILE A 235 11.80 -13.03 -7.27
N ALA A 236 11.16 -13.37 -6.14
CA ALA A 236 11.12 -12.52 -4.95
C ALA A 236 12.52 -12.20 -4.40
N ALA A 237 13.42 -13.19 -4.34
CA ALA A 237 14.79 -12.97 -3.89
C ALA A 237 15.54 -11.92 -4.74
N ARG A 238 15.25 -11.80 -6.04
CA ARG A 238 15.83 -10.75 -6.89
C ARG A 238 15.30 -9.37 -6.58
N TYR A 239 13.98 -9.23 -6.42
CA TYR A 239 13.38 -7.97 -5.99
C TYR A 239 13.97 -7.53 -4.64
N ILE A 240 14.08 -8.44 -3.67
CA ILE A 240 14.68 -8.14 -2.35
C ILE A 240 16.15 -7.72 -2.48
N VAL A 241 16.97 -8.42 -3.26
CA VAL A 241 18.40 -8.05 -3.45
C VAL A 241 18.54 -6.71 -4.17
N THR A 242 17.71 -6.44 -5.18
CA THR A 242 17.71 -5.16 -5.93
C THR A 242 17.27 -4.01 -5.02
N ALA A 243 16.16 -4.19 -4.28
CA ALA A 243 15.67 -3.20 -3.33
C ALA A 243 16.65 -2.95 -2.16
N LEU A 244 17.39 -3.97 -1.69
CA LEU A 244 18.44 -3.78 -0.67
C LEU A 244 19.65 -2.99 -1.20
N LEU A 245 20.06 -3.23 -2.44
CA LEU A 245 21.12 -2.42 -3.08
C LEU A 245 20.66 -0.97 -3.26
N LEU A 246 19.45 -0.75 -3.74
CA LEU A 246 18.87 0.58 -3.95
C LEU A 246 18.62 1.32 -2.62
N MET A 247 18.19 0.62 -1.58
CA MET A 247 18.08 1.14 -0.21
C MET A 247 19.44 1.63 0.32
N PHE A 248 20.52 0.90 0.05
CA PHE A 248 21.87 1.34 0.40
C PHE A 248 22.28 2.60 -0.38
N LEU A 249 22.11 2.61 -1.71
CA LEU A 249 22.47 3.75 -2.56
C LEU A 249 21.66 5.02 -2.23
N ALA A 250 20.33 4.90 -2.12
CA ALA A 250 19.47 6.01 -1.72
C ALA A 250 19.70 6.44 -0.25
N GLY A 251 20.16 5.53 0.62
CA GLY A 251 20.59 5.84 1.98
C GLY A 251 21.90 6.62 2.05
N MET A 252 22.89 6.30 1.20
CA MET A 252 24.09 7.12 1.03
C MET A 252 23.73 8.52 0.53
N LEU A 253 22.85 8.62 -0.48
CA LEU A 253 22.37 9.88 -1.02
C LEU A 253 21.63 10.73 0.03
N ALA A 254 20.88 10.10 0.93
CA ALA A 254 20.25 10.76 2.07
C ALA A 254 21.28 11.32 3.09
N LEU A 255 22.33 10.56 3.41
CA LEU A 255 23.43 11.07 4.24
C LEU A 255 24.13 12.25 3.58
N ASP A 256 24.31 12.21 2.26
CA ASP A 256 25.05 13.23 1.53
C ASP A 256 24.30 14.58 1.52
N MET A 257 22.99 14.55 1.26
CA MET A 257 22.10 15.70 1.44
C MET A 257 22.06 16.21 2.89
N ARG A 258 22.10 15.30 3.88
CA ARG A 258 22.16 15.68 5.30
C ARG A 258 23.52 16.25 5.71
N TRP A 259 24.61 15.89 5.03
CA TRP A 259 25.92 16.52 5.22
C TRP A 259 25.93 17.91 4.57
N GLN A 260 25.41 18.08 3.36
CA GLN A 260 25.19 19.43 2.81
C GLN A 260 24.42 20.31 3.81
N LEU A 261 23.34 19.80 4.41
CA LEU A 261 22.55 20.51 5.42
C LEU A 261 23.03 20.36 6.88
N SER A 262 24.31 20.04 7.16
CA SER A 262 24.80 19.96 8.55
C SER A 262 25.16 21.30 9.18
N THR A 263 25.42 22.31 8.36
CA THR A 263 25.90 23.65 8.75
C THR A 263 25.30 24.70 7.81
N PRO A 264 25.11 25.95 8.27
CA PRO A 264 24.70 27.03 7.38
C PRO A 264 25.72 27.24 6.24
N GLU A 265 25.23 27.73 5.11
CA GLU A 265 26.02 28.21 3.96
C GLU A 265 27.10 27.22 3.43
N ASN A 266 26.84 25.92 3.62
CA ASN A 266 27.74 24.85 3.19
C ASN A 266 27.87 24.75 1.65
N VAL A 267 29.05 24.36 1.18
CA VAL A 267 29.45 24.34 -0.24
C VAL A 267 29.67 22.91 -0.78
N ARG A 268 29.25 21.87 -0.04
CA ARG A 268 29.43 20.46 -0.43
C ARG A 268 28.63 20.08 -1.68
N MET A 269 27.45 20.65 -1.88
CA MET A 269 26.62 20.48 -3.08
C MET A 269 26.19 21.84 -3.63
N GLY A 270 26.31 22.01 -4.95
CA GLY A 270 25.60 23.08 -5.65
C GLY A 270 24.09 22.79 -5.74
N PRO A 271 23.26 23.80 -6.06
CA PRO A 271 21.79 23.65 -6.12
C PRO A 271 21.35 22.50 -7.05
N GLN A 272 22.00 22.37 -8.20
CA GLN A 272 21.70 21.37 -9.22
C GLN A 272 21.89 19.93 -8.69
N LEU A 273 23.07 19.63 -8.13
CA LEU A 273 23.36 18.32 -7.56
C LEU A 273 22.45 17.98 -6.38
N TYR A 274 22.07 18.97 -5.58
CA TYR A 274 21.12 18.78 -4.48
C TYR A 274 19.69 18.47 -4.99
N ASN A 275 19.24 19.15 -6.04
CA ASN A 275 17.96 18.90 -6.70
C ASN A 275 17.88 17.48 -7.28
N GLU A 276 18.92 17.05 -7.99
CA GLU A 276 19.05 15.67 -8.47
C GLU A 276 19.06 14.67 -7.31
N SER A 277 19.79 14.98 -6.23
CA SER A 277 19.91 14.09 -5.06
C SER A 277 18.56 13.82 -4.38
N PHE A 278 17.73 14.85 -4.12
CA PHE A 278 16.43 14.60 -3.48
C PHE A 278 15.42 13.94 -4.43
N SER A 279 15.56 14.18 -5.74
CA SER A 279 14.70 13.63 -6.79
C SER A 279 14.96 12.15 -7.01
N LEU A 280 16.24 11.76 -7.14
CA LEU A 280 16.69 10.39 -7.25
C LEU A 280 16.44 9.59 -5.95
N HIS A 281 16.70 10.20 -4.78
CA HIS A 281 16.38 9.59 -3.49
C HIS A 281 14.89 9.28 -3.35
N GLY A 282 14.02 10.27 -3.54
CA GLY A 282 12.57 10.09 -3.40
C GLY A 282 11.99 9.08 -4.38
N SER A 283 12.37 9.19 -5.66
CA SER A 283 11.90 8.28 -6.72
C SER A 283 12.39 6.84 -6.50
N THR A 284 13.64 6.67 -6.06
CA THR A 284 14.18 5.33 -5.74
C THR A 284 13.48 4.75 -4.51
N MET A 285 13.33 5.51 -3.43
CA MET A 285 12.76 5.01 -2.18
C MET A 285 11.29 4.60 -2.31
N LEU A 286 10.49 5.32 -3.11
CA LEU A 286 9.06 5.03 -3.28
C LEU A 286 8.84 3.94 -4.34
N PHE A 287 9.14 4.25 -5.60
CA PHE A 287 8.78 3.42 -6.74
C PHE A 287 9.72 2.23 -6.97
N LEU A 288 11.01 2.37 -6.64
CA LEU A 288 12.01 1.32 -6.88
C LEU A 288 12.35 0.45 -5.64
N VAL A 289 11.92 0.86 -4.45
CA VAL A 289 12.20 0.16 -3.18
C VAL A 289 10.91 -0.19 -2.43
N SER A 290 10.07 0.80 -2.07
CA SER A 290 8.96 0.58 -1.13
C SER A 290 7.85 -0.33 -1.66
N VAL A 291 7.30 -0.08 -2.86
CA VAL A 291 6.32 -1.00 -3.46
C VAL A 291 6.97 -2.33 -3.86
N PRO A 292 8.10 -2.36 -4.61
CA PRO A 292 8.67 -3.62 -5.09
C PRO A 292 9.10 -4.59 -3.98
N VAL A 293 9.54 -4.12 -2.81
CA VAL A 293 9.89 -5.01 -1.69
C VAL A 293 8.66 -5.61 -1.00
N MET A 294 7.53 -4.89 -0.95
CA MET A 294 6.25 -5.43 -0.46
C MET A 294 5.70 -6.49 -1.41
N GLU A 295 5.74 -6.24 -2.72
CA GLU A 295 5.39 -7.23 -3.73
C GLU A 295 6.31 -8.46 -3.70
N ALA A 296 7.60 -8.28 -3.43
CA ALA A 296 8.54 -9.39 -3.26
C ALA A 296 8.17 -10.28 -2.06
N MET A 297 7.84 -9.67 -0.93
CA MET A 297 7.36 -10.40 0.25
C MET A 297 6.04 -11.13 -0.05
N ALA A 298 5.16 -10.56 -0.88
CA ALA A 298 3.96 -11.23 -1.36
C ALA A 298 4.28 -12.44 -2.26
N PHE A 299 5.10 -12.25 -3.31
CA PHE A 299 5.56 -13.32 -4.19
C PHE A 299 6.20 -14.47 -3.41
N TRP A 300 6.94 -14.16 -2.34
CA TRP A 300 7.60 -15.16 -1.52
C TRP A 300 6.64 -15.88 -0.56
N LEU A 301 5.91 -15.12 0.29
CA LEU A 301 5.10 -15.68 1.38
C LEU A 301 3.73 -16.20 0.94
N VAL A 302 3.07 -15.58 -0.04
CA VAL A 302 1.67 -15.93 -0.39
C VAL A 302 1.54 -17.40 -0.80
N PRO A 303 2.35 -17.98 -1.70
CA PRO A 303 2.23 -19.41 -2.01
C PRO A 303 2.57 -20.32 -0.84
N LEU A 304 3.45 -19.89 0.08
CA LEU A 304 3.81 -20.66 1.27
C LEU A 304 2.66 -20.70 2.29
N MET A 305 2.06 -19.56 2.61
CA MET A 305 0.89 -19.47 3.49
C MET A 305 -0.37 -20.13 2.91
N LEU A 306 -0.44 -20.28 1.59
CA LEU A 306 -1.48 -21.04 0.89
C LEU A 306 -1.17 -22.54 0.74
N GLY A 307 0.04 -22.99 1.11
CA GLY A 307 0.49 -24.37 0.88
C GLY A 307 0.55 -24.78 -0.60
N GLN A 308 0.68 -23.81 -1.50
CA GLN A 308 0.77 -24.01 -2.95
C GLN A 308 2.21 -24.09 -3.43
N ARG A 309 2.43 -24.74 -4.58
CA ARG A 309 3.78 -24.94 -5.14
C ARG A 309 4.30 -23.75 -5.97
N ASN A 310 3.41 -22.87 -6.44
CA ASN A 310 3.76 -21.65 -7.18
C ASN A 310 2.55 -20.69 -7.25
N MET A 311 2.74 -19.49 -7.83
CA MET A 311 1.68 -18.53 -8.14
C MET A 311 0.82 -18.92 -9.36
N ALA A 312 -0.29 -18.19 -9.58
CA ALA A 312 -1.24 -18.38 -10.68
C ALA A 312 -0.64 -18.17 -12.08
N PHE A 313 0.18 -17.12 -12.23
CA PHE A 313 0.82 -16.73 -13.49
C PHE A 313 2.36 -16.63 -13.35
N PRO A 314 3.09 -17.76 -13.18
CA PRO A 314 4.53 -17.70 -12.86
C PRO A 314 5.40 -16.98 -13.91
N ARG A 315 5.01 -17.05 -15.20
CA ARG A 315 5.68 -16.31 -16.28
C ARG A 315 5.42 -14.80 -16.23
N LEU A 316 4.27 -14.36 -15.72
CA LEU A 316 3.94 -12.95 -15.54
C LEU A 316 4.76 -12.34 -14.39
N GLY A 317 4.90 -13.07 -13.27
CA GLY A 317 5.81 -12.65 -12.18
C GLY A 317 7.29 -12.63 -12.57
N ALA A 318 7.71 -13.46 -13.53
CA ALA A 318 9.07 -13.35 -14.09
C ALA A 318 9.23 -12.09 -14.96
N PHE A 319 8.21 -11.73 -15.75
CA PHE A 319 8.18 -10.52 -16.58
C PHE A 319 8.14 -9.23 -15.75
N SER A 320 7.34 -9.19 -14.68
CA SER A 320 7.27 -8.01 -13.79
C SER A 320 8.64 -7.66 -13.21
N TYR A 321 9.43 -8.65 -12.77
CA TYR A 321 10.79 -8.42 -12.29
C TYR A 321 11.70 -7.81 -13.37
N TRP A 322 11.64 -8.32 -14.60
CA TRP A 322 12.50 -7.83 -15.68
C TRP A 322 12.13 -6.42 -16.15
N LEU A 323 10.85 -6.02 -16.11
CA LEU A 323 10.44 -4.63 -16.32
C LEU A 323 10.84 -3.71 -15.16
N TYR A 324 10.65 -4.14 -13.92
CA TYR A 324 11.13 -3.42 -12.73
C TYR A 324 12.64 -3.14 -12.84
N LEU A 325 13.44 -4.15 -13.21
CA LEU A 325 14.88 -3.97 -13.46
C LEU A 325 15.14 -3.00 -14.63
N GLY A 326 14.29 -2.97 -15.67
CA GLY A 326 14.34 -1.96 -16.73
C GLY A 326 14.16 -0.53 -16.22
N GLY A 327 13.18 -0.29 -15.34
CA GLY A 327 12.97 1.01 -14.70
C GLY A 327 14.13 1.42 -13.78
N VAL A 328 14.64 0.47 -12.97
CA VAL A 328 15.83 0.66 -12.13
C VAL A 328 17.04 1.07 -12.96
N LEU A 329 17.32 0.34 -14.04
CA LEU A 329 18.44 0.63 -14.93
C LEU A 329 18.26 1.97 -15.65
N THR A 330 17.05 2.30 -16.10
CA THR A 330 16.76 3.59 -16.74
C THR A 330 17.15 4.77 -15.84
N LEU A 331 16.74 4.76 -14.56
CA LEU A 331 17.01 5.85 -13.62
C LEU A 331 18.46 5.93 -13.12
N TRP A 332 19.11 4.78 -12.91
CA TRP A 332 20.47 4.75 -12.38
C TRP A 332 21.55 4.86 -13.47
N ILE A 333 21.24 4.50 -14.72
CA ILE A 333 22.09 4.82 -15.87
C ILE A 333 21.92 6.30 -16.24
N SER A 334 20.72 6.89 -16.18
CA SER A 334 20.55 8.33 -16.43
C SER A 334 21.33 9.19 -15.43
N HIS A 335 21.34 8.79 -14.15
CA HIS A 335 22.18 9.42 -13.13
C HIS A 335 23.69 9.29 -13.46
N ALA A 336 24.14 8.09 -13.86
CA ALA A 336 25.53 7.85 -14.26
C ALA A 336 25.95 8.56 -15.59
N LEU A 337 25.00 9.18 -16.29
CA LEU A 337 25.20 9.94 -17.52
C LEU A 337 24.92 11.45 -17.34
N ASP A 338 24.85 11.95 -16.10
CA ASP A 338 24.62 13.36 -15.76
C ASP A 338 23.30 13.94 -16.33
N ILE A 339 22.29 13.06 -16.46
CA ILE A 339 20.92 13.38 -16.91
C ILE A 339 19.89 12.87 -15.90
N THR A 340 20.19 13.03 -14.61
CA THR A 340 19.30 12.72 -13.49
C THR A 340 18.05 13.61 -13.52
N PRO A 341 16.85 13.09 -13.21
CA PRO A 341 15.69 13.93 -12.87
C PRO A 341 15.96 14.83 -11.66
N ASP A 342 15.50 16.08 -11.69
CA ASP A 342 15.84 17.13 -10.71
C ASP A 342 14.62 17.91 -10.15
N LEU A 343 13.39 17.59 -10.58
CA LEU A 343 12.18 18.35 -10.22
C LEU A 343 11.42 17.77 -9.01
N GLY A 344 12.00 16.79 -8.33
CA GLY A 344 11.42 16.00 -7.25
C GLY A 344 10.58 14.83 -7.74
N TRP A 345 10.33 13.85 -6.86
CA TRP A 345 9.67 12.57 -7.17
C TRP A 345 8.23 12.64 -7.72
N PHE A 346 7.70 13.82 -8.02
CA PHE A 346 6.35 14.05 -8.55
C PHE A 346 6.28 15.11 -9.67
N GLU A 347 7.42 15.65 -10.11
CA GLU A 347 7.62 16.50 -11.31
C GLU A 347 6.41 17.34 -11.79
N TYR A 348 5.96 18.29 -10.96
CA TYR A 348 4.81 19.13 -11.28
C TYR A 348 5.02 20.01 -12.54
N PRO A 349 4.06 20.06 -13.48
CA PRO A 349 3.95 21.18 -14.39
C PRO A 349 3.52 22.45 -13.62
N PRO A 350 3.89 23.65 -14.08
CA PRO A 350 4.57 23.92 -15.35
C PRO A 350 6.09 23.67 -15.31
N LEU A 351 6.68 23.41 -14.15
CA LEU A 351 8.13 23.26 -13.99
C LEU A 351 8.71 22.08 -14.79
N SER A 352 7.97 20.96 -14.87
CA SER A 352 8.31 19.83 -15.77
C SER A 352 7.91 20.04 -17.23
N GLY A 353 7.30 21.17 -17.58
CA GLY A 353 7.00 21.54 -18.96
C GLY A 353 8.26 21.92 -19.75
N PRO A 354 8.22 21.85 -21.10
CA PRO A 354 9.40 22.05 -21.96
C PRO A 354 9.95 23.50 -21.91
N ALA A 355 9.15 24.46 -21.42
CA ALA A 355 9.57 25.85 -21.23
C ALA A 355 10.47 26.09 -20.00
N TYR A 356 10.48 25.16 -19.03
CA TYR A 356 11.21 25.30 -17.77
C TYR A 356 12.24 24.18 -17.56
N ALA A 357 11.93 22.95 -18.02
CA ALA A 357 12.83 21.80 -18.00
C ALA A 357 13.18 21.33 -19.43
N PRO A 358 14.12 21.99 -20.12
CA PRO A 358 14.62 21.56 -21.42
C PRO A 358 15.47 20.28 -21.32
N GLY A 359 15.66 19.58 -22.44
CA GLY A 359 16.28 18.25 -22.46
C GLY A 359 15.36 17.16 -21.92
N HIS A 360 15.88 15.99 -21.55
CA HIS A 360 15.08 14.78 -21.31
C HIS A 360 14.97 14.32 -19.85
N ARG A 361 15.40 15.13 -18.88
CA ARG A 361 15.42 14.77 -17.45
C ARG A 361 14.04 14.38 -16.92
N ALA A 362 13.01 15.16 -17.24
CA ALA A 362 11.63 14.84 -16.86
C ALA A 362 11.02 13.68 -17.66
N ASP A 363 11.38 13.54 -18.95
CA ASP A 363 10.93 12.43 -19.80
C ASP A 363 11.43 11.07 -19.27
N ILE A 364 12.67 11.05 -18.75
CA ILE A 364 13.29 9.89 -18.11
C ILE A 364 12.55 9.50 -16.82
N TRP A 365 12.16 10.46 -15.98
CA TRP A 365 11.36 10.17 -14.79
C TRP A 365 9.98 9.64 -15.16
N ALA A 366 9.24 10.36 -16.02
CA ALA A 366 7.89 9.96 -16.44
C ALA A 366 7.88 8.56 -17.08
N GLN A 367 8.89 8.24 -17.90
CA GLN A 367 9.02 6.93 -18.53
C GLN A 367 9.46 5.83 -17.54
N MET A 368 10.32 6.16 -16.56
CA MET A 368 10.70 5.26 -15.45
C MET A 368 9.49 4.86 -14.62
N ILE A 369 8.58 5.80 -14.34
CA ILE A 369 7.32 5.51 -13.66
C ILE A 369 6.54 4.44 -14.43
N THR A 370 6.40 4.56 -15.77
CA THR A 370 5.74 3.56 -16.62
C THR A 370 6.36 2.16 -16.55
N PHE A 371 7.67 2.03 -16.35
CA PHE A 371 8.28 0.72 -16.08
C PHE A 371 7.77 0.11 -14.76
N THR A 372 7.70 0.91 -13.71
CA THR A 372 7.31 0.45 -12.37
C THR A 372 5.82 0.10 -12.29
N GLU A 373 4.96 0.88 -12.94
CA GLU A 373 3.51 0.65 -13.01
C GLU A 373 3.17 -0.67 -13.70
N VAL A 374 3.74 -0.93 -14.88
CA VAL A 374 3.47 -2.16 -15.63
C VAL A 374 4.04 -3.39 -14.90
N ALA A 375 5.16 -3.23 -14.18
CA ALA A 375 5.68 -4.27 -13.30
C ALA A 375 4.73 -4.55 -12.10
N ALA A 376 4.33 -3.52 -11.37
CA ALA A 376 3.45 -3.65 -10.19
C ALA A 376 2.06 -4.17 -10.56
N LEU A 377 1.47 -3.71 -11.66
CA LEU A 377 0.20 -4.22 -12.17
C LEU A 377 0.29 -5.72 -12.50
N ALA A 378 1.36 -6.15 -13.17
CA ALA A 378 1.62 -7.55 -13.50
C ALA A 378 1.84 -8.43 -12.24
N ALA A 379 2.50 -7.89 -11.21
CA ALA A 379 2.72 -8.57 -9.95
C ALA A 379 1.44 -8.66 -9.09
N SER A 380 0.73 -7.55 -8.91
CA SER A 380 -0.51 -7.47 -8.12
C SER A 380 -1.66 -8.30 -8.72
N VAL A 381 -1.83 -8.32 -10.05
CA VAL A 381 -2.80 -9.25 -10.70
C VAL A 381 -2.47 -10.72 -10.39
N ASN A 382 -1.18 -11.07 -10.37
CA ASN A 382 -0.71 -12.42 -10.08
C ASN A 382 -0.91 -12.80 -8.60
N VAL A 383 -0.65 -11.88 -7.65
CA VAL A 383 -0.91 -12.07 -6.21
C VAL A 383 -2.40 -12.22 -5.94
N ALA A 384 -3.23 -11.29 -6.42
CA ALA A 384 -4.68 -11.35 -6.24
C ALA A 384 -5.30 -12.64 -6.82
N ALA A 385 -4.91 -13.03 -8.04
CA ALA A 385 -5.37 -14.28 -8.64
C ALA A 385 -4.94 -15.51 -7.83
N THR A 386 -3.71 -15.54 -7.31
CA THR A 386 -3.21 -16.63 -6.47
C THR A 386 -4.02 -16.76 -5.17
N ILE A 387 -4.26 -15.65 -4.46
CA ILE A 387 -5.05 -15.65 -3.21
C ILE A 387 -6.50 -16.06 -3.47
N LEU A 388 -7.15 -15.49 -4.50
CA LEU A 388 -8.56 -15.74 -4.76
C LEU A 388 -8.82 -17.15 -5.32
N LYS A 389 -7.92 -17.71 -6.14
CA LYS A 389 -8.16 -18.94 -6.92
C LYS A 389 -7.33 -20.16 -6.52
N MET A 390 -6.35 -20.05 -5.63
CA MET A 390 -5.43 -21.14 -5.28
C MET A 390 -5.34 -21.39 -3.77
N ARG A 391 -6.43 -21.20 -3.03
CA ARG A 391 -6.42 -21.50 -1.59
C ARG A 391 -6.37 -23.01 -1.30
N PRO A 392 -5.78 -23.43 -0.17
CA PRO A 392 -5.85 -24.82 0.26
C PRO A 392 -7.31 -25.16 0.63
N PRO A 393 -7.80 -26.39 0.36
CA PRO A 393 -9.22 -26.68 0.52
C PRO A 393 -9.71 -26.46 1.95
N GLY A 394 -10.83 -25.74 2.08
CA GLY A 394 -11.41 -25.34 3.36
C GLY A 394 -10.92 -23.99 3.90
N MET A 395 -9.86 -23.38 3.35
CA MET A 395 -9.49 -21.99 3.66
C MET A 395 -10.46 -21.01 2.95
N THR A 396 -11.65 -20.85 3.51
CA THR A 396 -12.59 -19.79 3.10
C THR A 396 -11.95 -18.41 3.31
N LEU A 397 -12.47 -17.36 2.67
CA LEU A 397 -11.94 -16.00 2.83
C LEU A 397 -11.86 -15.57 4.32
N ALA A 398 -12.86 -15.94 5.13
CA ALA A 398 -12.89 -15.66 6.56
C ALA A 398 -11.84 -16.44 7.39
N ARG A 399 -11.23 -17.49 6.83
CA ARG A 399 -10.15 -18.28 7.45
C ARG A 399 -8.74 -17.90 6.97
N MET A 400 -8.60 -16.87 6.12
CA MET A 400 -7.28 -16.39 5.71
C MET A 400 -6.56 -15.66 6.86
N PRO A 401 -5.25 -15.90 7.08
CA PRO A 401 -4.40 -15.05 7.91
C PRO A 401 -4.43 -13.60 7.43
N VAL A 402 -4.25 -12.64 8.35
CA VAL A 402 -4.35 -11.20 8.06
C VAL A 402 -3.39 -10.75 6.96
N PHE A 403 -2.19 -11.34 6.86
CA PHE A 403 -1.25 -11.02 5.77
C PHE A 403 -1.82 -11.31 4.37
N LEU A 404 -2.61 -12.38 4.19
CA LEU A 404 -3.25 -12.65 2.89
C LEU A 404 -4.38 -11.66 2.59
N TRP A 405 -5.10 -11.19 3.60
CA TRP A 405 -6.07 -10.09 3.44
C TRP A 405 -5.39 -8.78 3.07
N ALA A 406 -4.28 -8.44 3.76
CA ALA A 406 -3.47 -7.27 3.44
C ALA A 406 -2.96 -7.31 2.00
N MET A 407 -2.33 -8.42 1.57
CA MET A 407 -1.82 -8.52 0.20
C MET A 407 -2.93 -8.52 -0.85
N LEU A 408 -4.09 -9.11 -0.57
CA LEU A 408 -5.24 -9.07 -1.47
C LEU A 408 -5.75 -7.63 -1.65
N VAL A 409 -5.90 -6.88 -0.56
CA VAL A 409 -6.36 -5.48 -0.61
C VAL A 409 -5.33 -4.59 -1.30
N ALA A 410 -4.04 -4.67 -0.94
CA ALA A 410 -2.99 -3.91 -1.61
C ALA A 410 -2.89 -4.23 -3.11
N SER A 411 -3.08 -5.50 -3.51
CA SER A 411 -3.12 -5.88 -4.93
C SER A 411 -4.31 -5.24 -5.66
N ILE A 412 -5.49 -5.23 -5.06
CA ILE A 412 -6.70 -4.61 -5.63
C ILE A 412 -6.52 -3.09 -5.73
N MET A 413 -5.96 -2.45 -4.70
CA MET A 413 -5.63 -1.02 -4.73
C MET A 413 -4.66 -0.70 -5.87
N THR A 414 -3.60 -1.49 -6.05
CA THR A 414 -2.62 -1.33 -7.14
C THR A 414 -3.30 -1.40 -8.51
N ILE A 415 -4.16 -2.39 -8.73
CA ILE A 415 -4.92 -2.57 -9.98
C ILE A 415 -5.83 -1.37 -10.30
N LEU A 416 -6.39 -0.71 -9.28
CA LEU A 416 -7.28 0.45 -9.42
C LEU A 416 -6.54 1.80 -9.48
N SER A 417 -5.34 1.88 -8.90
CA SER A 417 -4.57 3.13 -8.73
C SER A 417 -3.62 3.41 -9.90
N MET A 418 -2.87 2.39 -10.34
CA MET A 418 -1.84 2.53 -11.39
C MET A 418 -2.33 3.16 -12.72
N PRO A 419 -3.58 2.95 -13.21
CA PRO A 419 -4.04 3.58 -14.44
C PRO A 419 -4.04 5.12 -14.45
N ALA A 420 -4.15 5.77 -13.29
CA ALA A 420 -4.19 7.24 -13.20
C ALA A 420 -2.81 7.88 -13.39
N ILE A 421 -1.76 7.26 -12.85
CA ILE A 421 -0.37 7.71 -13.00
C ILE A 421 0.20 7.33 -14.37
N MET A 422 -0.18 6.16 -14.92
CA MET A 422 0.10 5.79 -16.33
C MET A 422 -0.42 6.86 -17.29
N LEU A 423 -1.63 7.36 -17.02
CA LEU A 423 -2.28 8.41 -17.82
C LEU A 423 -1.55 9.76 -17.67
N VAL A 424 -1.31 10.23 -16.45
CA VAL A 424 -0.73 11.58 -16.24
C VAL A 424 0.73 11.68 -16.71
N THR A 425 1.52 10.61 -16.57
CA THR A 425 2.90 10.55 -17.10
C THR A 425 2.90 10.49 -18.63
N SER A 426 2.01 9.71 -19.24
CA SER A 426 1.82 9.69 -20.69
C SER A 426 1.38 11.05 -21.25
N MET A 427 0.51 11.78 -20.53
CA MET A 427 0.11 13.15 -20.90
C MET A 427 1.27 14.14 -20.78
N LEU A 428 2.13 14.00 -19.77
CA LEU A 428 3.32 14.86 -19.61
C LEU A 428 4.35 14.61 -20.73
N ILE A 429 4.60 13.34 -21.08
CA ILE A 429 5.44 12.97 -22.21
C ILE A 429 4.83 13.49 -23.52
N ALA A 430 3.50 13.44 -23.70
CA ALA A 430 2.85 13.96 -24.90
C ALA A 430 3.00 15.49 -25.04
N ASP A 431 2.84 16.26 -23.95
CA ASP A 431 3.01 17.73 -23.95
C ASP A 431 4.46 18.12 -24.31
N ARG A 432 5.44 17.26 -24.02
CA ARG A 432 6.87 17.49 -24.26
C ARG A 432 7.36 16.98 -25.61
N LEU A 433 6.91 15.80 -26.05
CA LEU A 433 7.42 15.08 -27.22
C LEU A 433 6.63 15.36 -28.52
N VAL A 434 5.31 15.58 -28.42
CA VAL A 434 4.43 15.83 -29.57
C VAL A 434 3.59 17.10 -29.42
N SER A 435 3.95 17.94 -28.45
CA SER A 435 3.38 19.28 -28.22
C SER A 435 1.86 19.31 -28.03
N THR A 436 1.30 18.34 -27.30
CA THR A 436 -0.05 18.51 -26.72
C THR A 436 -0.03 19.61 -25.65
N HIS A 437 -1.21 20.03 -25.20
CA HIS A 437 -1.39 21.13 -24.23
C HIS A 437 -2.30 20.71 -23.07
N PHE A 438 -2.09 19.53 -22.48
CA PHE A 438 -2.85 19.07 -21.32
C PHE A 438 -2.59 19.93 -20.07
N PHE A 439 -1.34 20.34 -19.87
CA PHE A 439 -0.89 21.05 -18.66
C PHE A 439 -0.32 22.44 -18.94
N SER A 440 -0.19 22.85 -20.20
CA SER A 440 0.32 24.16 -20.60
C SER A 440 -0.79 25.24 -20.59
N PRO A 441 -0.78 26.22 -19.67
CA PRO A 441 -1.84 27.24 -19.62
C PRO A 441 -1.88 28.13 -20.86
N ALA A 442 -0.74 28.34 -21.51
CA ALA A 442 -0.64 29.08 -22.77
C ALA A 442 -1.36 28.37 -23.94
N GLY A 443 -1.56 27.04 -23.84
CA GLY A 443 -2.35 26.24 -24.77
C GLY A 443 -3.76 25.91 -24.27
N GLY A 444 -4.20 26.49 -23.15
CA GLY A 444 -5.51 26.22 -22.53
C GLY A 444 -5.55 24.99 -21.59
N GLY A 445 -4.40 24.37 -21.30
CA GLY A 445 -4.27 23.27 -20.35
C GLY A 445 -4.29 23.71 -18.88
N ASP A 446 -4.43 22.74 -17.96
CA ASP A 446 -4.53 22.98 -16.52
C ASP A 446 -3.42 22.25 -15.74
N VAL A 447 -2.64 23.00 -14.96
CA VAL A 447 -1.58 22.45 -14.09
C VAL A 447 -2.14 21.72 -12.86
N LEU A 448 -3.38 22.01 -12.44
CA LEU A 448 -4.02 21.34 -11.30
C LEU A 448 -4.60 19.97 -11.68
N LEU A 449 -4.98 19.76 -12.94
CA LEU A 449 -5.32 18.45 -13.49
C LEU A 449 -4.19 17.42 -13.27
N PHE A 450 -2.93 17.82 -13.48
CA PHE A 450 -1.78 16.97 -13.17
C PHE A 450 -1.78 16.56 -11.70
N GLN A 451 -1.92 17.52 -10.78
CA GLN A 451 -1.89 17.26 -9.34
C GLN A 451 -3.07 16.37 -8.90
N HIS A 452 -4.26 16.58 -9.45
CA HIS A 452 -5.42 15.73 -9.17
C HIS A 452 -5.20 14.28 -9.63
N LEU A 453 -4.69 14.06 -10.85
CA LEU A 453 -4.41 12.72 -11.37
C LEU A 453 -3.24 12.05 -10.63
N PHE A 454 -2.15 12.78 -10.41
CA PHE A 454 -0.98 12.30 -9.69
C PHE A 454 -1.33 11.85 -8.27
N TRP A 455 -2.05 12.68 -7.49
CA TRP A 455 -2.39 12.32 -6.11
C TRP A 455 -3.52 11.29 -6.00
N PHE A 456 -4.45 11.23 -6.97
CA PHE A 456 -5.44 10.15 -7.02
C PHE A 456 -4.76 8.77 -7.08
N PHE A 457 -3.57 8.68 -7.67
CA PHE A 457 -2.68 7.53 -7.53
C PHE A 457 -1.82 7.58 -6.24
N GLY A 458 -1.10 8.68 -6.03
CA GLY A 458 0.01 8.80 -5.09
C GLY A 458 -0.40 8.74 -3.62
N HIS A 459 -1.68 8.90 -3.31
CA HIS A 459 -2.20 8.71 -1.97
C HIS A 459 -2.69 7.27 -1.68
N PRO A 460 -3.40 6.57 -2.58
CA PRO A 460 -3.48 5.11 -2.53
C PRO A 460 -2.12 4.40 -2.51
N GLU A 461 -1.10 4.91 -3.22
CA GLU A 461 0.26 4.35 -3.24
C GLU A 461 0.87 4.20 -1.83
N VAL A 462 0.76 5.21 -0.97
CA VAL A 462 1.29 5.13 0.41
C VAL A 462 0.54 4.08 1.26
N TYR A 463 -0.71 3.78 0.92
CA TYR A 463 -1.46 2.67 1.54
C TYR A 463 -1.18 1.31 0.90
N ILE A 464 -0.84 1.24 -0.40
CA ILE A 464 -0.30 0.02 -1.03
C ILE A 464 1.00 -0.41 -0.33
N ILE A 465 1.81 0.54 0.13
CA ILE A 465 3.02 0.29 0.94
C ILE A 465 2.66 -0.06 2.40
N PHE A 466 1.72 0.65 3.03
CA PHE A 466 1.38 0.45 4.46
C PHE A 466 0.54 -0.81 4.75
N VAL A 467 -0.42 -1.16 3.89
CA VAL A 467 -1.33 -2.30 4.16
C VAL A 467 -0.58 -3.63 4.32
N PRO A 468 0.38 -4.02 3.46
CA PRO A 468 1.24 -5.19 3.66
C PRO A 468 1.94 -5.21 5.03
N ALA A 469 2.38 -4.04 5.51
CA ALA A 469 3.03 -3.89 6.80
C ALA A 469 2.10 -4.22 7.99
N THR A 470 0.81 -3.88 7.91
CA THR A 470 -0.18 -4.31 8.93
C THR A 470 -0.36 -5.83 8.94
N GLY A 471 -0.20 -6.47 7.78
CA GLY A 471 -0.13 -7.93 7.63
C GLY A 471 1.08 -8.54 8.33
N PHE A 472 2.27 -7.96 8.16
CA PHE A 472 3.50 -8.39 8.87
C PHE A 472 3.35 -8.25 10.39
N VAL A 473 2.92 -7.08 10.87
CA VAL A 473 2.70 -6.80 12.30
C VAL A 473 1.74 -7.83 12.87
N SER A 474 0.64 -8.12 12.19
CA SER A 474 -0.36 -9.10 12.65
C SER A 474 0.22 -10.51 12.81
N ALA A 475 1.02 -11.00 11.84
CA ALA A 475 1.63 -12.33 11.91
C ALA A 475 2.70 -12.45 13.02
N ILE A 476 3.49 -11.40 13.23
CA ILE A 476 4.49 -11.32 14.30
C ILE A 476 3.80 -11.22 15.67
N VAL A 477 2.81 -10.34 15.81
CA VAL A 477 2.04 -10.16 17.05
C VAL A 477 1.36 -11.46 17.47
N GLU A 478 0.71 -12.19 16.56
CA GLU A 478 0.09 -13.48 16.88
C GLU A 478 1.12 -14.48 17.45
N THR A 479 2.21 -14.68 16.70
CA THR A 479 3.23 -15.69 17.00
C THR A 479 4.01 -15.38 18.28
N PHE A 480 4.51 -14.15 18.42
CA PHE A 480 5.30 -13.74 19.59
C PHE A 480 4.45 -13.40 20.81
N SER A 481 3.13 -13.22 20.68
CA SER A 481 2.20 -13.17 21.83
C SER A 481 1.67 -14.56 22.23
N ARG A 482 2.00 -15.63 21.48
CA ARG A 482 1.54 -17.01 21.75
C ARG A 482 0.02 -17.16 21.83
N ARG A 483 -0.71 -16.37 21.05
CA ARG A 483 -2.17 -16.24 21.14
C ARG A 483 -2.77 -15.78 19.81
N PRO A 484 -3.88 -16.38 19.32
CA PRO A 484 -4.59 -15.90 18.15
C PRO A 484 -5.01 -14.43 18.27
N LEU A 485 -4.96 -13.69 17.15
CA LEU A 485 -5.25 -12.26 17.10
C LEU A 485 -6.61 -11.89 17.71
N PHE A 486 -6.58 -10.97 18.67
CA PHE A 486 -7.79 -10.34 19.18
C PHE A 486 -8.44 -9.53 18.05
N GLY A 487 -9.69 -9.85 17.71
CA GLY A 487 -10.43 -9.11 16.69
C GLY A 487 -9.92 -9.29 15.26
N HIS A 488 -9.50 -10.49 14.84
CA HIS A 488 -9.14 -10.81 13.44
C HIS A 488 -10.08 -10.17 12.40
N SER A 489 -11.41 -10.33 12.57
CA SER A 489 -12.40 -9.73 11.68
C SER A 489 -12.44 -8.19 11.73
N VAL A 490 -12.14 -7.58 12.87
CA VAL A 490 -12.03 -6.11 13.03
C VAL A 490 -10.78 -5.59 12.31
N ILE A 491 -9.65 -6.31 12.40
CA ILE A 491 -8.42 -5.99 11.66
C ILE A 491 -8.66 -6.10 10.15
N VAL A 492 -9.30 -7.19 9.69
CA VAL A 492 -9.64 -7.37 8.26
C VAL A 492 -10.60 -6.29 7.76
N LEU A 493 -11.64 -5.94 8.53
CA LEU A 493 -12.54 -4.84 8.18
C LEU A 493 -11.82 -3.49 8.16
N ALA A 494 -10.91 -3.23 9.10
CA ALA A 494 -10.12 -2.01 9.11
C ALA A 494 -9.18 -1.88 7.89
N ILE A 495 -8.55 -2.98 7.47
CA ILE A 495 -7.74 -3.03 6.23
C ILE A 495 -8.62 -2.75 5.00
N LEU A 496 -9.81 -3.37 4.92
CA LEU A 496 -10.78 -3.11 3.85
C LEU A 496 -11.26 -1.65 3.86
N SER A 497 -11.52 -1.06 5.03
CA SER A 497 -11.88 0.35 5.17
C SER A 497 -10.76 1.28 4.72
N ILE A 498 -9.49 0.99 5.05
CA ILE A 498 -8.35 1.78 4.57
C ILE A 498 -8.26 1.71 3.04
N GLY A 499 -8.34 0.52 2.46
CA GLY A 499 -8.24 0.35 1.01
C GLY A 499 -9.38 1.00 0.23
N ALA A 500 -10.58 1.09 0.81
CA ALA A 500 -11.71 1.81 0.23
C ALA A 500 -11.58 3.34 0.41
N LEU A 501 -11.21 3.80 1.60
CA LEU A 501 -11.11 5.23 1.91
C LEU A 501 -9.96 5.92 1.17
N ALA A 502 -8.85 5.21 0.91
CA ALA A 502 -7.65 5.74 0.26
C ALA A 502 -7.94 6.52 -1.04
N PHE A 503 -8.88 6.04 -1.86
CA PHE A 503 -9.31 6.67 -3.11
C PHE A 503 -10.17 7.93 -2.93
N GLY A 504 -10.43 8.36 -1.69
CA GLY A 504 -11.29 9.50 -1.34
C GLY A 504 -10.61 10.63 -0.59
N LEU A 505 -9.28 10.60 -0.39
CA LEU A 505 -8.56 11.56 0.47
C LEU A 505 -7.60 12.50 -0.28
N TRP A 506 -7.25 12.17 -1.53
CA TRP A 506 -6.04 12.66 -2.22
C TRP A 506 -5.84 14.18 -2.27
N VAL A 507 -6.92 14.96 -2.29
CA VAL A 507 -6.92 16.42 -2.31
C VAL A 507 -6.33 17.06 -1.04
N HIS A 508 -6.09 16.30 0.05
CA HIS A 508 -5.32 16.82 1.20
C HIS A 508 -3.86 17.17 0.87
N HIS A 509 -3.30 16.67 -0.25
CA HIS A 509 -2.00 17.12 -0.79
C HIS A 509 -2.09 18.45 -1.58
N MET A 510 -3.29 19.03 -1.68
CA MET A 510 -3.62 20.17 -2.54
C MET A 510 -4.30 21.31 -1.77
N PHE A 511 -4.38 21.28 -0.44
CA PHE A 511 -5.10 22.30 0.34
C PHE A 511 -4.62 23.74 0.08
N ALA A 512 -3.33 23.92 -0.22
CA ALA A 512 -2.72 25.22 -0.51
C ALA A 512 -2.89 25.73 -1.95
N VAL A 513 -3.43 24.95 -2.90
CA VAL A 513 -3.55 25.37 -4.31
C VAL A 513 -4.78 26.23 -4.61
N GLY A 514 -5.49 26.70 -3.58
CA GLY A 514 -6.63 27.62 -3.70
C GLY A 514 -7.99 26.97 -3.98
N LEU A 515 -8.12 25.65 -3.77
CA LEU A 515 -9.36 24.92 -4.02
C LEU A 515 -10.57 25.42 -3.20
N PRO A 516 -11.82 25.25 -3.70
CA PRO A 516 -13.02 25.71 -3.01
C PRO A 516 -13.18 25.14 -1.59
N ARG A 517 -13.51 26.00 -0.62
CA ARG A 517 -13.62 25.64 0.81
C ARG A 517 -14.50 24.42 1.10
N LEU A 518 -15.57 24.21 0.33
CA LEU A 518 -16.44 23.04 0.48
C LEU A 518 -15.69 21.71 0.22
N GLY A 519 -14.82 21.70 -0.79
CA GLY A 519 -13.93 20.57 -1.07
C GLY A 519 -12.92 20.37 0.06
N ASN A 520 -12.19 21.42 0.46
CA ASN A 520 -11.19 21.31 1.52
C ASN A 520 -11.79 20.82 2.85
N ASN A 521 -13.02 21.24 3.19
CA ASN A 521 -13.75 20.75 4.37
C ASN A 521 -14.12 19.26 4.26
N PHE A 522 -14.59 18.81 3.09
CA PHE A 522 -14.89 17.40 2.84
C PHE A 522 -13.64 16.52 2.97
N TYR A 523 -12.55 16.89 2.28
CA TYR A 523 -11.30 16.13 2.32
C TYR A 523 -10.59 16.20 3.67
N THR A 524 -10.73 17.29 4.43
CA THR A 524 -10.31 17.36 5.84
C THR A 524 -11.02 16.28 6.68
N ALA A 525 -12.35 16.23 6.61
CA ALA A 525 -13.14 15.27 7.39
C ALA A 525 -12.88 13.81 6.96
N ALA A 526 -12.76 13.55 5.65
CA ALA A 526 -12.43 12.23 5.13
C ALA A 526 -11.03 11.78 5.57
N SER A 527 -10.04 12.67 5.51
CA SER A 527 -8.65 12.36 5.88
C SER A 527 -8.50 12.10 7.37
N MET A 528 -9.22 12.85 8.22
CA MET A 528 -9.30 12.55 9.65
C MET A 528 -9.97 11.20 9.96
N ALA A 529 -10.94 10.76 9.14
CA ALA A 529 -11.63 9.49 9.35
C ALA A 529 -10.72 8.25 9.21
N ILE A 530 -9.61 8.33 8.47
CA ILE A 530 -8.66 7.21 8.29
C ILE A 530 -7.95 6.81 9.60
N ALA A 531 -7.90 7.73 10.58
CA ALA A 531 -7.35 7.45 11.91
C ALA A 531 -8.17 6.40 12.67
N LEU A 532 -9.47 6.21 12.34
CA LEU A 532 -10.34 5.23 12.99
C LEU A 532 -9.93 3.78 12.68
N PRO A 533 -9.88 3.31 11.41
CA PRO A 533 -9.41 1.95 11.11
C PRO A 533 -7.91 1.75 11.41
N ALA A 534 -7.07 2.79 11.33
CA ALA A 534 -5.68 2.68 11.76
C ALA A 534 -5.58 2.44 13.28
N GLY A 535 -6.30 3.24 14.09
CA GLY A 535 -6.36 3.09 15.54
C GLY A 535 -6.96 1.76 15.99
N LEU A 536 -8.02 1.27 15.33
CA LEU A 536 -8.61 -0.04 15.63
C LEU A 536 -7.60 -1.19 15.51
N GLN A 537 -6.72 -1.17 14.50
CA GLN A 537 -5.67 -2.17 14.36
C GLN A 537 -4.64 -2.09 15.48
N ILE A 538 -4.16 -0.88 15.81
CA ILE A 538 -3.24 -0.62 16.92
C ILE A 538 -3.82 -1.17 18.24
N PHE A 539 -5.08 -0.88 18.56
CA PHE A 539 -5.73 -1.41 19.76
C PHE A 539 -5.93 -2.93 19.73
N CYS A 540 -6.22 -3.54 18.58
CA CYS A 540 -6.32 -5.01 18.46
C CYS A 540 -4.95 -5.70 18.67
N TRP A 541 -3.86 -5.13 18.15
CA TRP A 541 -2.51 -5.63 18.42
C TRP A 541 -2.13 -5.49 19.89
N ILE A 542 -2.34 -4.31 20.49
CA ILE A 542 -2.11 -4.07 21.94
C ILE A 542 -2.91 -5.07 22.79
N ALA A 543 -4.20 -5.30 22.48
CA ALA A 543 -5.02 -6.28 23.18
C ALA A 543 -4.53 -7.72 23.02
N THR A 544 -3.98 -8.08 21.85
CA THR A 544 -3.37 -9.41 21.62
C THR A 544 -2.10 -9.59 22.45
N ILE A 545 -1.22 -8.58 22.48
CA ILE A 545 0.02 -8.58 23.26
C ILE A 545 -0.29 -8.66 24.76
N TRP A 546 -1.17 -7.78 25.26
CA TRP A 546 -1.55 -7.68 26.67
C TRP A 546 -2.22 -8.95 27.20
N SER A 547 -3.00 -9.64 26.37
CA SER A 547 -3.71 -10.87 26.76
C SER A 547 -2.97 -12.17 26.40
N GLY A 548 -1.77 -12.07 25.84
CA GLY A 548 -0.91 -13.18 25.45
C GLY A 548 0.22 -13.48 26.45
N ARG A 549 1.33 -14.03 25.94
CA ARG A 549 2.60 -14.22 26.63
C ARG A 549 3.73 -13.68 25.74
N PRO A 550 4.02 -12.36 25.80
CA PRO A 550 4.91 -11.71 24.84
C PRO A 550 6.35 -12.17 24.95
N TRP A 551 6.92 -12.63 23.84
CA TRP A 551 8.33 -13.00 23.70
C TRP A 551 9.09 -11.90 22.96
N LEU A 552 9.96 -11.19 23.69
CA LEU A 552 10.75 -10.06 23.18
C LEU A 552 12.00 -10.53 22.38
N ALA A 553 11.77 -11.29 21.32
CA ALA A 553 12.75 -11.53 20.26
C ALA A 553 12.85 -10.31 19.32
N THR A 554 13.87 -10.27 18.46
CA THR A 554 14.13 -9.14 17.55
C THR A 554 12.92 -8.76 16.67
N PRO A 555 12.14 -9.70 16.07
CA PRO A 555 10.93 -9.35 15.34
C PRO A 555 9.88 -8.59 16.17
N MET A 556 9.74 -8.93 17.45
CA MET A 556 8.79 -8.29 18.35
C MET A 556 9.24 -6.89 18.79
N LEU A 557 10.56 -6.65 18.87
CA LEU A 557 11.10 -5.31 19.09
C LEU A 557 10.78 -4.39 17.92
N TRP A 558 10.92 -4.86 16.68
CA TRP A 558 10.52 -4.12 15.48
C TRP A 558 9.04 -3.73 15.48
N VAL A 559 8.14 -4.61 15.95
CA VAL A 559 6.72 -4.30 16.15
C VAL A 559 6.52 -3.20 17.20
N ILE A 560 7.26 -3.22 18.31
CA ILE A 560 7.17 -2.16 19.34
C ILE A 560 7.67 -0.82 18.78
N GLY A 561 8.81 -0.82 18.09
CA GLY A 561 9.35 0.36 17.41
C GLY A 561 8.39 0.92 16.35
N PHE A 562 7.73 0.04 15.58
CA PHE A 562 6.63 0.39 14.69
C PHE A 562 5.49 1.09 15.44
N VAL A 563 4.91 0.49 16.50
CA VAL A 563 3.76 1.08 17.20
C VAL A 563 4.10 2.46 17.76
N THR A 564 5.25 2.62 18.41
CA THR A 564 5.66 3.92 18.98
C THR A 564 5.88 4.98 17.88
N THR A 565 6.60 4.62 16.81
CA THR A 565 6.95 5.58 15.74
C THR A 565 5.73 5.91 14.88
N PHE A 566 4.93 4.91 14.50
CA PHE A 566 3.74 5.10 13.69
C PHE A 566 2.64 5.91 14.42
N VAL A 567 2.52 5.81 15.76
CA VAL A 567 1.61 6.68 16.52
C VAL A 567 2.05 8.15 16.47
N ILE A 568 3.35 8.46 16.57
CA ILE A 568 3.88 9.83 16.40
C ILE A 568 3.64 10.34 14.97
N GLY A 569 3.85 9.49 13.96
CA GLY A 569 3.54 9.78 12.56
C GLY A 569 2.04 10.03 12.32
N GLY A 570 1.18 9.20 12.90
CA GLY A 570 -0.28 9.34 12.79
C GLY A 570 -0.80 10.62 13.45
N LEU A 571 -0.25 11.01 14.60
CA LEU A 571 -0.61 12.27 15.27
C LEU A 571 -0.22 13.50 14.43
N SER A 572 0.99 13.51 13.85
CA SER A 572 1.36 14.58 12.90
C SER A 572 0.54 14.53 11.59
N GLY A 573 0.09 13.35 11.17
CA GLY A 573 -0.81 13.19 10.02
C GLY A 573 -2.22 13.74 10.26
N VAL A 574 -2.75 13.66 11.48
CA VAL A 574 -4.01 14.32 11.85
C VAL A 574 -3.87 15.85 11.85
N MET A 575 -2.65 16.38 12.07
CA MET A 575 -2.38 17.81 11.92
C MET A 575 -2.38 18.24 10.44
N THR A 576 -1.67 17.53 9.56
CA THR A 576 -1.65 17.84 8.11
C THR A 576 -2.99 17.56 7.41
N ALA A 577 -3.79 16.61 7.92
CA ALA A 577 -5.16 16.39 7.47
C ALA A 577 -6.09 17.60 7.76
N SER A 578 -5.70 18.54 8.62
CA SER A 578 -6.43 19.79 8.86
C SER A 578 -5.95 20.86 7.90
N ALA A 579 -6.77 21.22 6.90
CA ALA A 579 -6.44 22.27 5.93
C ALA A 579 -6.05 23.62 6.58
N ALA A 580 -6.57 23.92 7.76
CA ALA A 580 -6.22 25.14 8.50
C ALA A 580 -4.81 25.13 9.12
N LEU A 581 -4.25 23.94 9.40
CA LEU A 581 -2.86 23.78 9.84
C LEU A 581 -1.93 23.54 8.64
N ASP A 582 -2.37 22.79 7.62
CA ASP A 582 -1.55 22.52 6.44
C ASP A 582 -1.13 23.80 5.70
N LEU A 583 -1.98 24.83 5.67
CA LEU A 583 -1.62 26.17 5.16
C LEU A 583 -0.41 26.86 5.87
N GLN A 584 0.11 26.27 6.95
CA GLN A 584 1.37 26.68 7.61
C GLN A 584 2.43 25.57 7.62
N LEU A 585 2.03 24.30 7.51
CA LEU A 585 2.93 23.15 7.57
C LEU A 585 3.39 22.66 6.19
N THR A 586 2.62 22.91 5.13
CA THR A 586 2.85 22.39 3.78
C THR A 586 4.17 22.88 3.18
N ASP A 587 4.80 22.05 2.35
CA ASP A 587 6.16 22.23 1.81
C ASP A 587 7.27 22.59 2.84
N SER A 588 7.02 22.47 4.16
CA SER A 588 8.04 22.59 5.21
C SER A 588 8.70 21.25 5.55
N TYR A 589 9.75 21.30 6.38
CA TYR A 589 10.33 20.11 7.01
C TYR A 589 9.34 19.32 7.91
N PHE A 590 8.19 19.88 8.29
CA PHE A 590 7.16 19.14 9.02
C PHE A 590 6.54 18.03 8.16
N ILE A 591 6.27 18.30 6.88
CA ILE A 591 5.78 17.28 5.93
C ILE A 591 6.84 16.20 5.71
N VAL A 592 8.11 16.61 5.60
CA VAL A 592 9.24 15.67 5.48
C VAL A 592 9.30 14.75 6.70
N ALA A 593 9.22 15.30 7.90
CA ALA A 593 9.23 14.55 9.15
C ALA A 593 8.03 13.61 9.27
N HIS A 594 6.81 14.12 9.13
CA HIS A 594 5.57 13.34 9.15
C HIS A 594 5.64 12.15 8.18
N PHE A 595 5.99 12.42 6.92
CA PHE A 595 6.03 11.39 5.88
C PHE A 595 7.03 10.28 6.19
N HIS A 596 8.24 10.62 6.66
CA HIS A 596 9.22 9.60 7.06
C HIS A 596 8.75 8.81 8.29
N TYR A 597 8.06 9.44 9.25
CA TYR A 597 7.51 8.75 10.42
C TYR A 597 6.44 7.71 10.02
N VAL A 598 5.55 8.01 9.07
CA VAL A 598 4.54 7.04 8.60
C VAL A 598 5.08 6.03 7.59
N LEU A 599 6.06 6.39 6.75
CA LEU A 599 6.64 5.49 5.74
C LEU A 599 7.72 4.57 6.35
N VAL A 600 8.76 5.13 6.96
CA VAL A 600 9.85 4.35 7.56
C VAL A 600 9.37 3.68 8.85
N GLY A 601 8.76 4.46 9.74
CA GLY A 601 8.21 3.95 11.00
C GLY A 601 7.01 3.01 10.80
N GLY A 602 6.14 3.28 9.83
CA GLY A 602 4.92 2.51 9.57
C GLY A 602 5.07 1.32 8.62
N ALA A 603 6.04 1.33 7.69
CA ALA A 603 6.22 0.24 6.71
C ALA A 603 7.61 -0.41 6.76
N MET A 604 8.70 0.36 6.88
CA MET A 604 10.05 -0.23 6.92
C MET A 604 10.36 -0.93 8.26
N PHE A 605 9.90 -0.42 9.41
CA PHE A 605 10.09 -1.11 10.69
C PHE A 605 9.36 -2.47 10.74
N PRO A 606 8.09 -2.59 10.30
CA PRO A 606 7.47 -3.90 10.09
C PRO A 606 8.20 -4.78 9.08
N LEU A 607 8.79 -4.22 8.02
CA LEU A 607 9.58 -4.98 7.05
C LEU A 607 10.88 -5.53 7.64
N PHE A 608 11.59 -4.78 8.49
CA PHE A 608 12.74 -5.31 9.24
C PHE A 608 12.31 -6.40 10.23
N GLY A 609 11.16 -6.23 10.89
CA GLY A 609 10.55 -7.27 11.72
C GLY A 609 10.19 -8.53 10.93
N ALA A 610 9.58 -8.37 9.75
CA ALA A 610 9.23 -9.43 8.82
C ALA A 610 10.47 -10.17 8.31
N PHE A 611 11.51 -9.43 7.94
CA PHE A 611 12.78 -10.00 7.53
C PHE A 611 13.37 -10.84 8.67
N CYS A 612 13.50 -10.32 9.90
CA CYS A 612 13.97 -11.11 11.03
C CYS A 612 13.08 -12.32 11.36
N TYR A 613 11.76 -12.21 11.18
CA TYR A 613 10.81 -13.29 11.45
C TYR A 613 10.92 -14.43 10.43
N TRP A 614 10.90 -14.12 9.14
CA TRP A 614 10.88 -15.15 8.10
C TRP A 614 12.27 -15.48 7.50
N TYR A 615 13.34 -14.75 7.81
CA TYR A 615 14.72 -15.09 7.42
C TYR A 615 15.11 -16.56 7.65
N PRO A 616 14.71 -17.22 8.79
CA PRO A 616 14.93 -18.65 8.97
C PRO A 616 14.26 -19.51 7.91
N LYS A 617 13.04 -19.19 7.49
CA LYS A 617 12.31 -19.88 6.41
C LYS A 617 12.94 -19.63 5.02
N ALA A 618 13.60 -18.49 4.83
CA ALA A 618 14.33 -18.15 3.60
C ALA A 618 15.69 -18.85 3.48
N THR A 619 16.38 -19.09 4.60
CA THR A 619 17.81 -19.48 4.61
C THR A 619 18.11 -20.81 5.30
N GLY A 620 17.20 -21.34 6.13
CA GLY A 620 17.46 -22.44 7.05
C GLY A 620 18.34 -22.07 8.24
N ARG A 621 18.57 -20.76 8.48
CA ARG A 621 19.53 -20.24 9.48
C ARG A 621 18.89 -19.20 10.40
N MET A 622 19.31 -19.15 11.66
CA MET A 622 18.92 -18.11 12.61
C MET A 622 19.83 -16.88 12.50
N MET A 623 19.25 -15.67 12.51
CA MET A 623 19.97 -14.41 12.72
C MET A 623 20.46 -14.30 14.18
N SER A 624 21.48 -13.47 14.44
CA SER A 624 21.91 -13.20 15.81
C SER A 624 20.98 -12.19 16.47
N GLU A 625 20.29 -12.62 17.54
CA GLU A 625 19.48 -11.75 18.41
C GLU A 625 20.30 -10.59 19.02
N ARG A 626 21.58 -10.81 19.35
CA ARG A 626 22.44 -9.73 19.90
C ARG A 626 22.62 -8.61 18.89
N TRP A 627 23.01 -8.94 17.65
CA TRP A 627 23.21 -7.95 16.60
C TRP A 627 21.89 -7.40 16.05
N GLY A 628 20.80 -8.18 16.09
CA GLY A 628 19.45 -7.72 15.77
C GLY A 628 18.97 -6.63 16.72
N ARG A 629 19.19 -6.80 18.02
CA ARG A 629 18.90 -5.80 19.07
C ARG A 629 19.76 -4.53 18.94
N ILE A 630 21.03 -4.67 18.57
CA ILE A 630 21.93 -3.52 18.31
C ILE A 630 21.47 -2.75 17.07
N ALA A 631 21.18 -3.44 15.96
CA ALA A 631 20.65 -2.82 14.75
C ALA A 631 19.32 -2.10 15.01
N PHE A 632 18.39 -2.74 15.74
CA PHE A 632 17.13 -2.13 16.17
C PHE A 632 17.36 -0.83 16.96
N ALA A 633 18.24 -0.84 17.98
CA ALA A 633 18.51 0.33 18.80
C ALA A 633 19.13 1.49 17.99
N LEU A 634 20.08 1.18 17.09
CA LEU A 634 20.70 2.18 16.21
C LEU A 634 19.70 2.74 15.18
N ILE A 635 18.92 1.88 14.52
CA ILE A 635 17.95 2.31 13.50
C ILE A 635 16.83 3.13 14.14
N VAL A 636 16.18 2.65 15.20
CA VAL A 636 15.05 3.36 15.82
C VAL A 636 15.49 4.62 16.57
N GLY A 637 16.64 4.56 17.27
CA GLY A 637 17.22 5.72 17.95
C GLY A 637 17.70 6.78 16.96
N GLY A 638 18.50 6.38 15.96
CA GLY A 638 18.97 7.25 14.90
C GLY A 638 17.83 7.85 14.06
N PHE A 639 16.79 7.06 13.76
CA PHE A 639 15.61 7.57 13.05
C PHE A 639 14.90 8.68 13.84
N ASN A 640 14.65 8.50 15.13
CA ASN A 640 14.00 9.53 15.94
C ASN A 640 14.90 10.77 16.12
N LEU A 641 16.21 10.60 16.33
CA LEU A 641 17.17 11.71 16.31
C LEU A 641 17.25 12.40 14.94
N GLY A 642 17.01 11.68 13.85
CA GLY A 642 17.04 12.19 12.48
C GLY A 642 15.83 13.03 12.14
N PHE A 643 14.63 12.50 12.40
CA PHE A 643 13.37 13.06 11.89
C PHE A 643 12.54 13.82 12.95
N PHE A 644 12.72 13.59 14.25
CA PHE A 644 12.00 14.39 15.25
C PHE A 644 12.40 15.88 15.23
N PRO A 645 13.70 16.25 15.08
CA PRO A 645 14.07 17.65 14.90
C PRO A 645 13.47 18.28 13.63
N MET A 646 13.15 17.48 12.61
CA MET A 646 12.54 18.00 11.38
C MET A 646 11.10 18.49 11.58
N HIS A 647 10.32 17.91 12.52
CA HIS A 647 9.04 18.50 12.92
C HIS A 647 9.25 19.90 13.51
N LEU A 648 10.27 20.09 14.35
CA LEU A 648 10.60 21.40 14.94
C LEU A 648 11.12 22.38 13.89
N LEU A 649 11.97 21.95 12.96
CA LEU A 649 12.43 22.76 11.82
C LEU A 649 11.27 23.26 10.96
N GLY A 650 10.28 22.40 10.68
CA GLY A 650 9.07 22.81 9.96
C GLY A 650 8.22 23.83 10.72
N LEU A 651 8.05 23.66 12.04
CA LEU A 651 7.36 24.63 12.90
C LEU A 651 8.13 25.96 13.04
N LEU A 652 9.46 25.94 12.86
CA LEU A 652 10.31 27.13 12.73
C LEU A 652 10.41 27.67 11.29
N GLY A 653 9.52 27.23 10.40
CA GLY A 653 9.39 27.74 9.04
C GLY A 653 10.46 27.27 8.05
N MET A 654 11.24 26.22 8.34
CA MET A 654 12.23 25.71 7.39
C MET A 654 11.55 25.02 6.19
N PRO A 655 11.67 25.55 4.96
CA PRO A 655 11.12 24.93 3.76
C PRO A 655 11.91 23.67 3.39
N ARG A 656 11.23 22.67 2.79
CA ARG A 656 11.91 21.51 2.19
C ARG A 656 12.54 21.89 0.84
N ARG A 657 13.38 20.99 0.28
CA ARG A 657 14.04 21.13 -1.04
C ARG A 657 15.00 22.32 -1.21
N VAL A 658 15.30 23.08 -0.16
CA VAL A 658 16.38 24.10 -0.20
C VAL A 658 17.72 23.45 0.15
N TYR A 659 18.76 23.75 -0.64
CA TYR A 659 20.09 23.14 -0.54
C TYR A 659 20.99 23.72 0.56
N THR A 660 20.66 24.87 1.12
CA THR A 660 21.46 25.55 2.16
C THR A 660 20.58 26.50 2.98
N TYR A 661 21.10 27.03 4.09
CA TYR A 661 20.39 28.02 4.92
C TYR A 661 21.37 29.04 5.52
N PRO A 662 20.99 30.33 5.64
CA PRO A 662 21.73 31.33 6.42
C PRO A 662 21.93 30.97 7.88
N ALA A 663 23.04 31.42 8.47
CA ALA A 663 23.29 31.35 9.90
C ALA A 663 22.26 32.16 10.73
N GLY A 664 22.18 31.88 12.04
CA GLY A 664 21.38 32.67 12.99
C GLY A 664 19.88 32.38 13.04
N MET A 665 19.28 31.70 12.05
CA MET A 665 17.83 31.38 12.04
C MET A 665 17.38 30.29 13.03
N GLY A 666 18.24 29.88 13.98
CA GLY A 666 17.93 28.83 14.98
C GLY A 666 17.84 27.40 14.44
N TRP A 667 17.86 27.21 13.12
CA TRP A 667 17.76 25.89 12.47
C TRP A 667 19.02 25.02 12.59
N GLU A 668 20.17 25.61 12.97
CA GLU A 668 21.48 24.94 12.89
C GLU A 668 21.59 23.71 13.80
N GLY A 669 21.40 23.86 15.11
CA GLY A 669 21.54 22.73 16.05
C GLY A 669 20.55 21.60 15.77
N LEU A 670 19.33 21.93 15.33
CA LEU A 670 18.33 20.93 14.91
C LEU A 670 18.78 20.17 13.66
N ASN A 671 19.41 20.85 12.69
CA ASN A 671 20.00 20.22 11.51
C ASN A 671 21.22 19.34 11.87
N GLN A 672 22.08 19.78 12.77
CA GLN A 672 23.23 19.00 13.25
C GLN A 672 22.77 17.69 13.92
N VAL A 673 21.76 17.76 14.80
CA VAL A 673 21.16 16.56 15.42
C VAL A 673 20.48 15.67 14.39
N ALA A 674 19.73 16.23 13.42
CA ALA A 674 19.08 15.47 12.36
C ALA A 674 20.09 14.69 11.46
N THR A 675 21.24 15.31 11.17
CA THR A 675 22.33 14.68 10.42
C THR A 675 23.02 13.58 11.23
N LEU A 676 23.32 13.84 12.51
CA LEU A 676 23.87 12.82 13.41
C LEU A 676 22.93 11.60 13.55
N GLY A 677 21.62 11.84 13.71
CA GLY A 677 20.61 10.79 13.76
C GLY A 677 20.58 9.94 12.49
N SER A 678 20.68 10.58 11.33
CA SER A 678 20.73 9.90 10.04
C SER A 678 21.97 9.01 9.89
N VAL A 679 23.16 9.49 10.31
CA VAL A 679 24.40 8.68 10.34
C VAL A 679 24.24 7.47 11.27
N ILE A 680 23.67 7.64 12.46
CA ILE A 680 23.40 6.55 13.41
C ILE A 680 22.41 5.52 12.82
N ALA A 681 21.36 5.98 12.15
CA ALA A 681 20.36 5.11 11.53
C ALA A 681 20.96 4.25 10.40
N VAL A 682 21.78 4.85 9.53
CA VAL A 682 22.45 4.14 8.44
C VAL A 682 23.53 3.20 8.95
N ALA A 683 24.29 3.56 9.99
CA ALA A 683 25.19 2.64 10.67
C ALA A 683 24.44 1.43 11.25
N GLY A 684 23.25 1.64 11.82
CA GLY A 684 22.35 0.57 12.24
C GLY A 684 21.87 -0.32 11.09
N GLY A 685 21.58 0.28 9.93
CA GLY A 685 21.28 -0.44 8.67
C GLY A 685 22.43 -1.35 8.22
N LEU A 686 23.67 -0.87 8.28
CA LEU A 686 24.86 -1.67 8.00
C LEU A 686 25.02 -2.83 8.99
N VAL A 687 24.76 -2.61 10.29
CA VAL A 687 24.76 -3.70 11.29
C VAL A 687 23.65 -4.72 11.03
N PHE A 688 22.47 -4.29 10.56
CA PHE A 688 21.37 -5.19 10.17
C PHE A 688 21.78 -6.11 9.00
N VAL A 689 22.32 -5.53 7.93
CA VAL A 689 22.77 -6.27 6.74
C VAL A 689 23.96 -7.17 7.07
N ALA A 690 24.93 -6.70 7.87
CA ALA A 690 26.05 -7.51 8.32
C ALA A 690 25.61 -8.72 9.16
N ASN A 691 24.63 -8.55 10.05
CA ASN A 691 24.03 -9.67 10.81
C ASN A 691 23.39 -10.69 9.86
N ALA A 692 22.59 -10.24 8.90
CA ALA A 692 21.96 -11.13 7.91
C ALA A 692 23.00 -11.90 7.07
N LEU A 693 24.02 -11.22 6.55
CA LEU A 693 25.07 -11.86 5.74
C LEU A 693 25.91 -12.84 6.57
N VAL A 694 26.42 -12.44 7.74
CA VAL A 694 27.23 -13.34 8.58
C VAL A 694 26.45 -14.57 9.03
N CYS A 695 25.17 -14.41 9.39
CA CYS A 695 24.31 -15.52 9.78
C CYS A 695 23.88 -16.42 8.60
N TYR A 696 24.00 -15.98 7.35
CA TYR A 696 23.71 -16.85 6.19
C TYR A 696 24.73 -17.99 6.09
N TRP A 697 26.01 -17.69 6.29
CA TRP A 697 27.08 -18.68 6.29
C TRP A 697 27.34 -19.32 7.66
N ARG A 698 27.17 -18.59 8.76
CA ARG A 698 27.59 -19.00 10.11
C ARG A 698 26.47 -19.15 11.15
N GLY A 699 25.21 -18.92 10.77
CA GLY A 699 24.06 -19.04 11.69
C GLY A 699 23.80 -20.49 12.14
N ALA A 700 23.16 -20.65 13.30
CA ALA A 700 22.64 -21.95 13.72
C ALA A 700 21.54 -22.43 12.75
N PRO A 701 21.43 -23.73 12.43
CA PRO A 701 20.29 -24.27 11.68
C PRO A 701 18.97 -23.95 12.39
N SER A 702 17.95 -23.53 11.65
CA SER A 702 16.67 -23.09 12.24
C SER A 702 15.68 -24.24 12.52
N GLY A 703 15.77 -25.34 11.77
CA GLY A 703 14.65 -26.26 11.62
C GLY A 703 13.47 -25.64 10.86
N ALA A 704 12.40 -26.42 10.69
CA ALA A 704 11.21 -26.06 9.90
C ALA A 704 10.41 -24.89 10.51
N ASP A 705 10.28 -24.87 11.83
CA ASP A 705 9.56 -23.86 12.60
C ASP A 705 10.32 -23.50 13.89
N PRO A 706 11.28 -22.54 13.83
CA PRO A 706 12.01 -22.08 15.01
C PRO A 706 11.15 -21.24 15.96
N TRP A 707 10.00 -20.74 15.50
CA TRP A 707 9.20 -19.77 16.24
C TRP A 707 7.96 -20.39 16.87
N GLY A 708 7.44 -21.52 16.37
CA GLY A 708 6.14 -22.08 16.77
C GLY A 708 5.00 -21.26 16.18
N GLY A 709 5.06 -20.96 14.88
CA GLY A 709 4.11 -20.11 14.15
C GLY A 709 2.70 -20.73 14.02
N SER A 710 1.70 -19.89 13.72
CA SER A 710 0.29 -20.32 13.57
C SER A 710 -0.07 -20.80 12.15
N THR A 711 0.72 -20.42 11.15
CA THR A 711 0.37 -20.45 9.72
C THR A 711 1.19 -21.43 8.86
N LEU A 712 0.71 -21.74 7.65
CA LEU A 712 1.18 -22.88 6.85
C LEU A 712 2.61 -22.78 6.30
N GLU A 713 3.24 -21.61 6.25
CA GLU A 713 4.64 -21.50 5.80
C GLU A 713 5.61 -22.25 6.74
N TRP A 714 5.21 -22.46 7.99
CA TRP A 714 5.94 -23.21 9.01
C TRP A 714 5.76 -24.74 8.91
N ALA A 715 4.80 -25.22 8.10
CA ALA A 715 4.56 -26.65 7.89
C ALA A 715 5.62 -27.36 7.02
N GLY A 716 6.38 -26.59 6.23
CA GLY A 716 7.42 -27.10 5.33
C GLY A 716 8.84 -26.95 5.87
N GLU A 717 9.80 -27.48 5.12
CA GLU A 717 11.24 -27.37 5.42
C GLU A 717 11.75 -25.90 5.42
N ALA A 718 13.01 -25.71 5.82
CA ALA A 718 13.70 -24.43 5.82
C ALA A 718 15.18 -24.63 5.42
N PRO A 719 15.68 -24.02 4.32
CA PRO A 719 14.94 -23.17 3.38
C PRO A 719 13.85 -23.95 2.63
N ALA A 720 12.79 -23.26 2.21
CA ALA A 720 11.68 -23.91 1.50
C ALA A 720 12.12 -24.44 0.11
N PRO A 721 11.89 -25.73 -0.21
CA PRO A 721 12.28 -26.33 -1.49
C PRO A 721 11.45 -25.77 -2.65
N SER A 722 11.90 -25.98 -3.89
CA SER A 722 11.25 -25.42 -5.11
C SER A 722 9.76 -25.76 -5.23
N TRP A 723 9.34 -26.92 -4.72
CA TRP A 723 7.96 -27.42 -4.68
C TRP A 723 7.16 -27.03 -3.42
N ASN A 724 7.74 -26.29 -2.47
CA ASN A 724 7.16 -25.86 -1.19
C ASN A 724 6.67 -26.98 -0.25
N LEU A 725 5.50 -27.58 -0.53
CA LEU A 725 4.90 -28.67 0.25
C LEU A 725 4.66 -29.91 -0.64
N ALA A 726 4.96 -31.09 -0.11
CA ALA A 726 4.87 -32.36 -0.85
C ALA A 726 3.41 -32.79 -1.14
N TYR A 727 2.48 -32.36 -0.29
CA TYR A 727 1.03 -32.51 -0.43
C TYR A 727 0.36 -31.15 -0.23
N THR A 728 -0.83 -30.95 -0.80
CA THR A 728 -1.63 -29.75 -0.54
C THR A 728 -2.33 -29.91 0.81
N PRO A 729 -2.13 -29.01 1.79
CA PRO A 729 -2.83 -29.08 3.07
C PRO A 729 -4.33 -28.78 2.90
N MET A 730 -5.15 -29.26 3.83
CA MET A 730 -6.52 -28.81 4.03
C MET A 730 -6.62 -28.04 5.34
N VAL A 731 -7.50 -27.04 5.39
CA VAL A 731 -7.57 -26.06 6.48
C VAL A 731 -8.98 -25.95 7.04
N ASP A 732 -9.11 -26.09 8.35
CA ASP A 732 -10.38 -26.01 9.10
C ASP A 732 -10.43 -24.85 10.12
N SER A 733 -9.26 -24.34 10.57
CA SER A 733 -9.14 -23.19 11.50
C SER A 733 -8.32 -22.03 10.92
N LEU A 734 -8.31 -20.90 11.63
CA LEU A 734 -7.45 -19.74 11.33
C LEU A 734 -5.96 -19.98 11.59
N THR A 735 -5.65 -20.87 12.54
CA THR A 735 -4.29 -21.12 13.06
C THR A 735 -3.96 -22.61 12.92
N PRO A 736 -3.87 -23.16 11.68
CA PRO A 736 -3.82 -24.60 11.44
C PRO A 736 -2.64 -25.32 12.12
N MET A 737 -1.51 -24.63 12.34
CA MET A 737 -0.35 -25.19 13.05
C MET A 737 -0.58 -25.38 14.56
N TRP A 738 -1.56 -24.70 15.16
CA TRP A 738 -1.84 -24.72 16.59
C TRP A 738 -3.02 -25.65 16.98
N ASN A 739 -3.56 -26.42 16.02
CA ASN A 739 -4.69 -27.34 16.22
C ASN A 739 -4.29 -28.62 17.01
N GLY A 740 -3.86 -28.46 18.26
CA GLY A 740 -3.68 -29.55 19.22
C GLY A 740 -2.57 -30.57 18.90
N GLY A 741 -1.65 -30.26 17.97
CA GLY A 741 -0.60 -31.18 17.53
C GLY A 741 -1.09 -32.31 16.62
N ALA A 742 -2.34 -32.27 16.15
CA ALA A 742 -2.84 -33.20 15.15
C ALA A 742 -2.10 -32.99 13.81
N PRO A 743 -1.74 -34.06 13.07
CA PRO A 743 -1.09 -33.88 11.77
C PRO A 743 -2.02 -33.20 10.77
N LEU A 744 -1.50 -32.21 10.02
CA LEU A 744 -2.27 -31.50 8.99
C LEU A 744 -2.89 -32.49 8.00
N ARG A 745 -4.21 -32.41 7.81
CA ARG A 745 -4.93 -33.22 6.83
C ARG A 745 -4.50 -32.79 5.43
N VAL A 746 -4.32 -33.74 4.52
CA VAL A 746 -3.79 -33.47 3.17
C VAL A 746 -4.74 -33.91 2.07
N ALA A 747 -4.83 -33.11 1.01
CA ALA A 747 -5.42 -33.49 -0.26
C ALA A 747 -4.33 -34.05 -1.17
N ASP A 748 -4.55 -35.26 -1.70
CA ASP A 748 -3.65 -35.90 -2.68
C ASP A 748 -4.24 -35.84 -4.11
N GLY A 749 -3.54 -36.42 -5.09
CA GLY A 749 -3.99 -36.45 -6.48
C GLY A 749 -3.59 -35.24 -7.33
N VAL A 750 -2.90 -34.24 -6.76
CA VAL A 750 -2.12 -33.26 -7.55
C VAL A 750 -0.85 -33.95 -8.02
N ALA A 751 -0.55 -33.94 -9.33
CA ALA A 751 0.55 -34.72 -9.87
C ALA A 751 1.93 -34.31 -9.30
N ILE A 752 2.86 -35.28 -9.31
CA ILE A 752 4.24 -35.10 -8.83
C ILE A 752 5.27 -35.14 -9.97
N GLU A 753 4.90 -35.66 -11.14
CA GLU A 753 5.77 -35.85 -12.33
C GLU A 753 5.58 -34.75 -13.39
N ARG A 754 4.67 -33.81 -13.12
CA ARG A 754 4.38 -32.64 -13.95
C ARG A 754 3.98 -31.49 -13.04
N ARG A 755 4.38 -30.26 -13.39
CA ARG A 755 4.07 -29.06 -12.61
C ARG A 755 2.56 -28.80 -12.64
N GLU A 756 1.86 -29.14 -11.57
CA GLU A 756 0.42 -28.88 -11.34
C GLU A 756 0.18 -28.11 -10.04
N VAL A 757 -0.86 -27.29 -10.05
CA VAL A 757 -1.42 -26.58 -8.89
C VAL A 757 -2.94 -26.79 -8.81
N LEU A 758 -3.54 -26.57 -7.65
CA LEU A 758 -4.98 -26.73 -7.43
C LEU A 758 -5.73 -25.39 -7.58
N ILE A 759 -6.82 -25.38 -8.35
CA ILE A 759 -7.69 -24.21 -8.53
C ILE A 759 -9.02 -24.42 -7.78
N THR A 760 -9.48 -23.38 -7.08
CA THR A 760 -10.61 -23.44 -6.15
C THR A 760 -11.73 -22.42 -6.40
N SER A 761 -12.85 -22.57 -5.68
CA SER A 761 -13.90 -21.55 -5.57
C SER A 761 -13.38 -20.27 -4.90
N VAL A 762 -14.02 -19.13 -5.20
CA VAL A 762 -13.54 -17.78 -4.79
C VAL A 762 -13.93 -17.45 -3.35
N THR A 763 -15.01 -18.02 -2.83
CA THR A 763 -15.44 -17.83 -1.43
C THR A 763 -14.82 -18.90 -0.54
N ASP A 764 -15.16 -20.17 -0.78
CA ASP A 764 -15.03 -21.24 0.21
C ASP A 764 -13.79 -22.14 0.02
N ALA A 765 -13.06 -21.92 -1.08
CA ALA A 765 -11.91 -22.71 -1.52
C ALA A 765 -12.22 -24.19 -1.85
N ASP A 766 -13.40 -24.46 -2.40
CA ASP A 766 -13.77 -25.79 -2.92
C ASP A 766 -12.88 -26.17 -4.12
N PRO A 767 -12.31 -27.38 -4.16
CA PRO A 767 -11.56 -27.89 -5.32
C PRO A 767 -12.40 -27.90 -6.61
N LEU A 768 -11.96 -27.17 -7.64
CA LEU A 768 -12.62 -27.13 -8.95
C LEU A 768 -11.88 -27.98 -9.99
N TYR A 769 -10.58 -27.75 -10.16
CA TYR A 769 -9.73 -28.50 -11.12
C TYR A 769 -8.24 -28.34 -10.81
N ARG A 770 -7.42 -29.20 -11.43
CA ARG A 770 -5.94 -29.10 -11.44
C ARG A 770 -5.51 -28.29 -12.66
N GLN A 771 -4.64 -27.31 -12.49
CA GLN A 771 -4.08 -26.50 -13.58
C GLN A 771 -2.60 -26.81 -13.78
N LYS A 772 -2.17 -26.98 -15.03
CA LYS A 772 -0.75 -27.09 -15.40
C LYS A 772 -0.06 -25.75 -15.11
N SER A 773 0.93 -25.76 -14.23
CA SER A 773 1.80 -24.61 -13.93
C SER A 773 2.96 -24.53 -14.93
N ALA A 774 3.60 -23.37 -15.02
CA ALA A 774 4.61 -23.10 -16.03
C ALA A 774 5.95 -23.81 -15.77
N SER A 775 6.59 -24.25 -16.86
CA SER A 775 8.02 -24.52 -16.90
C SER A 775 8.82 -23.22 -17.00
N PRO A 776 10.14 -23.24 -16.71
CA PRO A 776 11.05 -22.15 -17.02
C PRO A 776 10.97 -21.76 -18.50
N SER A 777 11.12 -20.46 -18.78
CA SER A 777 10.86 -19.85 -20.09
C SER A 777 11.69 -18.59 -20.27
N ILE A 778 12.27 -18.38 -21.45
CA ILE A 778 13.04 -17.16 -21.77
C ILE A 778 12.13 -15.98 -22.19
N TRP A 779 10.93 -16.27 -22.70
CA TRP A 779 10.00 -15.27 -23.22
C TRP A 779 9.66 -14.10 -22.27
N PRO A 780 9.49 -14.29 -20.94
CA PRO A 780 9.34 -13.17 -20.00
C PRO A 780 10.47 -12.14 -20.04
N LEU A 781 11.72 -12.59 -20.20
CA LEU A 781 12.88 -11.70 -20.35
C LEU A 781 12.89 -11.03 -21.73
N LEU A 782 12.61 -11.76 -22.80
CA LEU A 782 12.60 -11.19 -24.16
C LEU A 782 11.48 -10.18 -24.37
N SER A 783 10.29 -10.44 -23.84
CA SER A 783 9.17 -9.49 -23.86
C SER A 783 9.44 -8.27 -23.00
N ALA A 784 10.02 -8.44 -21.80
CA ALA A 784 10.43 -7.30 -20.98
C ALA A 784 11.50 -6.46 -21.68
N LEU A 785 12.54 -7.08 -22.27
CA LEU A 785 13.58 -6.38 -23.02
C LEU A 785 13.03 -5.60 -24.22
N ALA A 786 12.10 -6.20 -24.99
CA ALA A 786 11.46 -5.52 -26.12
C ALA A 786 10.63 -4.30 -25.68
N VAL A 787 9.90 -4.42 -24.57
CA VAL A 787 9.20 -3.28 -23.94
C VAL A 787 10.21 -2.24 -23.41
N SER A 788 11.31 -2.66 -22.78
CA SER A 788 12.35 -1.73 -22.28
C SER A 788 12.99 -0.91 -23.39
N VAL A 789 13.31 -1.54 -24.52
CA VAL A 789 13.86 -0.84 -25.69
C VAL A 789 12.83 0.12 -26.29
N MET A 790 11.55 -0.27 -26.34
CA MET A 790 10.48 0.62 -26.79
C MET A 790 10.34 1.84 -25.87
N PHE A 791 10.24 1.64 -24.55
CA PHE A 791 10.09 2.70 -23.55
C PHE A 791 11.28 3.66 -23.53
N ILE A 792 12.52 3.15 -23.55
CA ILE A 792 13.71 4.02 -23.58
C ILE A 792 13.78 4.80 -24.91
N ALA A 793 13.36 4.21 -26.03
CA ALA A 793 13.32 4.92 -27.31
C ALA A 793 12.15 5.92 -27.43
N SER A 794 11.02 5.71 -26.74
CA SER A 794 9.88 6.65 -26.77
C SER A 794 10.14 7.97 -26.05
N ILE A 795 11.17 8.07 -25.21
CA ILE A 795 11.69 9.35 -24.69
C ILE A 795 12.14 10.28 -25.84
N PHE A 796 12.68 9.71 -26.92
CA PHE A 796 13.33 10.47 -28.00
C PHE A 796 12.50 10.56 -29.28
N THR A 797 11.55 9.64 -29.52
CA THR A 797 10.68 9.70 -30.71
C THR A 797 9.38 8.91 -30.53
N PRO A 798 8.20 9.46 -30.92
CA PRO A 798 6.93 8.73 -30.84
C PRO A 798 6.89 7.50 -31.77
N TRP A 799 7.69 7.49 -32.84
CA TRP A 799 7.84 6.35 -33.74
C TRP A 799 8.39 5.09 -33.06
N ALA A 800 9.06 5.24 -31.91
CA ALA A 800 9.53 4.11 -31.11
C ALA A 800 8.40 3.16 -30.70
N ILE A 801 7.19 3.69 -30.45
CA ILE A 801 6.02 2.88 -30.09
C ILE A 801 5.59 2.01 -31.28
N VAL A 802 5.54 2.58 -32.48
CA VAL A 802 5.16 1.88 -33.72
C VAL A 802 6.19 0.82 -34.09
N VAL A 803 7.49 1.16 -34.02
CA VAL A 803 8.58 0.22 -34.33
C VAL A 803 8.70 -0.86 -33.24
N GLY A 804 8.58 -0.50 -31.97
CA GLY A 804 8.68 -1.38 -30.80
C GLY A 804 7.53 -2.38 -30.68
N ALA A 805 6.34 -2.05 -31.20
CA ALA A 805 5.21 -2.97 -31.29
C ALA A 805 5.56 -4.28 -32.06
N VAL A 806 6.47 -4.23 -33.03
CA VAL A 806 6.88 -5.40 -33.82
C VAL A 806 7.67 -6.43 -33.01
N PRO A 807 8.82 -6.12 -32.36
CA PRO A 807 9.53 -7.08 -31.51
C PRO A 807 8.73 -7.48 -30.26
N ILE A 808 7.90 -6.59 -29.71
CA ILE A 808 6.97 -6.94 -28.61
C ILE A 808 5.96 -7.98 -29.10
N GLY A 809 5.32 -7.74 -30.24
CA GLY A 809 4.40 -8.67 -30.87
C GLY A 809 5.05 -10.03 -31.14
N ALA A 810 6.25 -10.06 -31.71
CA ALA A 810 7.00 -11.29 -31.93
C ALA A 810 7.33 -12.04 -30.63
N ALA A 811 7.77 -11.34 -29.58
CA ALA A 811 8.10 -11.94 -28.28
C ALA A 811 6.85 -12.48 -27.56
N LEU A 812 5.71 -11.79 -27.65
CA LEU A 812 4.43 -12.27 -27.12
C LEU A 812 3.88 -13.45 -27.93
N THR A 813 3.97 -13.42 -29.26
CA THR A 813 3.64 -14.57 -30.11
C THR A 813 4.47 -15.79 -29.73
N GLY A 814 5.78 -15.62 -29.46
CA GLY A 814 6.64 -16.68 -28.94
C GLY A 814 6.26 -17.17 -27.54
N TRP A 815 5.89 -16.27 -26.62
CA TRP A 815 5.42 -16.60 -25.26
C TRP A 815 4.17 -17.49 -25.30
N PHE A 816 3.19 -17.10 -26.13
CA PHE A 816 1.89 -17.76 -26.22
C PHE A 816 1.83 -18.88 -27.27
N TRP A 817 2.90 -19.11 -28.03
CA TRP A 817 2.94 -20.14 -29.07
C TRP A 817 2.57 -21.52 -28.52
N PRO A 818 1.63 -22.25 -29.16
CA PRO A 818 1.19 -23.54 -28.67
C PRO A 818 2.32 -24.58 -28.79
N GLN A 819 2.93 -24.93 -27.64
CA GLN A 819 3.72 -26.15 -27.52
C GLN A 819 2.83 -27.34 -27.90
N ARG A 820 3.25 -28.13 -28.90
CA ARG A 820 2.43 -29.15 -29.59
C ARG A 820 1.55 -29.96 -28.61
N PRO A 821 0.25 -30.18 -28.94
CA PRO A 821 -0.61 -30.99 -28.09
C PRO A 821 0.00 -32.39 -27.91
N ARG A 822 0.02 -32.88 -26.67
CA ARG A 822 0.38 -34.28 -26.42
C ARG A 822 -0.72 -35.18 -26.98
N ARG A 823 -0.33 -36.37 -27.46
CA ARG A 823 -1.27 -37.46 -27.71
C ARG A 823 -2.11 -37.70 -26.45
N ASN A 824 -3.39 -38.01 -26.64
CA ASN A 824 -4.25 -38.45 -25.55
C ASN A 824 -3.70 -39.78 -25.00
N CYS A 825 -3.15 -39.74 -23.79
CA CYS A 825 -2.99 -40.89 -22.93
C CYS A 825 -4.10 -40.78 -21.86
N GLY A 826 -4.94 -41.82 -21.77
CA GLY A 826 -6.11 -41.85 -20.87
C GLY A 826 -5.75 -42.01 -19.40
#